data_AF-A0A261CKT6-F1
#
_entry.id   AF-A0A261CKT6-F1
#
_cell.length_a   1.000
_cell.length_b   1.000
_cell.length_c   1.000
_cell.angle_alpha   90.00
_cell.angle_beta   90.00
_cell.angle_gamma   90.00
#
_symmetry.space_group_name_H-M   'P 1'
#
loop_
_entity.id
_entity.type
_entity.pdbx_description
1 polymer ?
#
loop_
_entity_poly.entity_id
_entity_poly.type
_entity_poly.pdbx_seq_one_letter_code
_entity_poly.pdbx_strand_id
1 'polypeptide(L)'
;MEWSDLPDDSKREVIKRLDFMSRHAMRYVSRNAMEVVDSTEVYVPRVRLSIKDDKCLVVVYTGIDKFLRMEISKGENGCVIHKMENSYDRKKAMIKVSTDSVPTVLACSILRNLFNHESTLIGTFELELDNCNFLNQINHLEHILSVIGSKAKAGSNQLNVKRFHVNWMTSLQIIDACHLSLFNCMVLEEVEREGIVWETESLTPRMTMETSKRYGEQIIRLNDIYMAERRADCRYKMVEKAMETESGYTTCRWSKIQDVFLLNKDVEMKRVVVPQIDIVTRWNKSKCGVWVHIMKIYNEKAYNETCGLRYLCEKCSDPFDYWFYQNLPRRIHHEPKWSDVGILSQNANAMKLKKKFQDEEKKSKKKQKTSKTLTKKVVELNSWGFGIRKKVEMDQLVKSTAQTSVREDSGEWIDLPDDSKREIFKRLDLMSRHAVRCVSHADREVVDSTDLYVPRVRFSQGRDNKALIVVYTGIDEFLRLEFSELKDETRGTVIHRLQNSYDLNEASVKVLPYDDKTSVEVAGSILKTLFVHKSILIGTMEFEFSEGSEMIQLVTFGLLTRSMGGHPLYPVNVFRVKKMATNWYMKNEIINAIREVLLSKEDLVESDNDILKIYPNMAPPVMAFDRTFEIDDRQKTYRQTRTFMGVNMQTLLNYARTTDGMTTGRFIEDEQRAIWDLDPTPITRFSDQIQMKRFMNEAYGLVVRYYKSDCGVWMHIMPPRFEKKFANFLKNETCGLRYLCKKCADPFEYWFYQNLPRRLCNEPEWLNIIYRPYARFPKELKKYNKIVEESLKVAAEDEKRRKKAAKNKRRKEKQLAGVEIPEVEVIKSWGFRKTAAKNN
;
A
#
# COMPACT_ATOMS: atom_id res chain seq x y z
N MET A 1 -31.35 -47.09 -0.35
CA MET A 1 -31.33 -45.62 -0.24
C MET A 1 -29.88 -45.22 -0.39
N GLU A 2 -29.55 -44.62 -1.52
CA GLU A 2 -28.19 -44.18 -1.84
C GLU A 2 -27.96 -42.75 -1.34
N TRP A 3 -26.70 -42.30 -1.26
CA TRP A 3 -26.36 -40.95 -0.79
C TRP A 3 -27.08 -39.85 -1.61
N SER A 4 -27.31 -40.08 -2.90
CA SER A 4 -28.08 -39.21 -3.79
C SER A 4 -29.52 -39.00 -3.33
N ASP A 5 -30.11 -40.01 -2.70
CA ASP A 5 -31.54 -40.07 -2.36
C ASP A 5 -31.85 -39.40 -1.02
N LEU A 6 -30.83 -39.02 -0.26
CA LEU A 6 -30.98 -38.36 1.04
C LEU A 6 -31.38 -36.88 0.87
N PRO A 7 -32.35 -36.37 1.64
CA PRO A 7 -32.63 -34.94 1.73
C PRO A 7 -31.40 -34.15 2.20
N ASP A 8 -31.29 -32.89 1.76
CA ASP A 8 -30.15 -32.03 2.09
C ASP A 8 -29.97 -31.86 3.61
N ASP A 9 -31.05 -31.79 4.39
CA ASP A 9 -30.99 -31.71 5.85
C ASP A 9 -30.36 -32.95 6.49
N SER A 10 -30.68 -34.15 5.98
CA SER A 10 -30.06 -35.39 6.44
C SER A 10 -28.58 -35.45 6.05
N LYS A 11 -28.23 -34.97 4.85
CA LYS A 11 -26.83 -34.84 4.42
C LYS A 11 -26.05 -33.86 5.30
N ARG A 12 -26.63 -32.72 5.68
CA ARG A 12 -26.02 -31.74 6.60
C ARG A 12 -25.71 -32.38 7.95
N GLU A 13 -26.63 -33.17 8.50
CA GLU A 13 -26.45 -33.82 9.80
C GLU A 13 -25.31 -34.86 9.77
N VAL A 14 -25.17 -35.59 8.66
CA VAL A 14 -24.01 -36.48 8.45
C VAL A 14 -22.73 -35.66 8.33
N ILE A 15 -22.72 -34.60 7.53
CA ILE A 15 -21.55 -33.74 7.29
C ILE A 15 -21.05 -33.09 8.59
N LYS A 16 -21.95 -32.67 9.50
CA LYS A 16 -21.59 -32.14 10.82
C LYS A 16 -20.82 -33.11 11.70
N ARG A 17 -20.96 -34.42 11.47
CA ARG A 17 -20.31 -35.50 12.24
C ARG A 17 -19.01 -35.99 11.61
N LEU A 18 -18.72 -35.61 10.38
CA LEU A 18 -17.47 -35.96 9.71
C LEU A 18 -16.30 -35.15 10.27
N ASP A 19 -15.11 -35.76 10.30
CA ASP A 19 -13.88 -35.01 10.50
C ASP A 19 -13.64 -34.03 9.33
N PHE A 20 -12.78 -33.05 9.57
CA PHE A 20 -12.51 -31.98 8.60
C PHE A 20 -12.10 -32.49 7.21
N MET A 21 -11.29 -33.55 7.14
CA MET A 21 -10.80 -34.07 5.86
C MET A 21 -11.86 -34.91 5.14
N SER A 22 -12.59 -35.75 5.87
CA SER A 22 -13.73 -36.49 5.31
C SER A 22 -14.79 -35.56 4.78
N ARG A 23 -15.10 -34.48 5.52
CA ARG A 23 -16.01 -33.43 5.08
C ARG A 23 -15.53 -32.75 3.80
N HIS A 24 -14.25 -32.37 3.72
CA HIS A 24 -13.71 -31.78 2.50
C HIS A 24 -13.73 -32.76 1.32
N ALA A 25 -13.51 -34.05 1.55
CA ALA A 25 -13.59 -35.08 0.50
C ALA A 25 -15.02 -35.21 -0.08
N MET A 26 -16.05 -35.05 0.76
CA MET A 26 -17.46 -35.10 0.31
C MET A 26 -17.81 -34.03 -0.74
N ARG A 27 -17.07 -32.93 -0.80
CA ARG A 27 -17.24 -31.88 -1.82
C ARG A 27 -17.03 -32.39 -3.24
N TYR A 28 -16.23 -33.45 -3.40
CA TYR A 28 -15.89 -34.01 -4.70
C TYR A 28 -16.81 -35.15 -5.14
N VAL A 29 -17.83 -35.48 -4.34
CA VAL A 29 -18.77 -36.57 -4.63
C VAL A 29 -19.85 -36.13 -5.63
N SER A 30 -20.45 -34.95 -5.45
CA SER A 30 -21.43 -34.37 -6.37
C SER A 30 -21.57 -32.86 -6.14
N ARG A 31 -22.18 -32.15 -7.09
CA ARG A 31 -22.44 -30.70 -6.96
C ARG A 31 -23.36 -30.38 -5.77
N ASN A 32 -24.42 -31.17 -5.56
CA ASN A 32 -25.29 -31.04 -4.39
C ASN A 32 -24.49 -31.26 -3.10
N ALA A 33 -23.65 -32.30 -3.02
CA ALA A 33 -22.82 -32.54 -1.83
C ALA A 33 -21.84 -31.39 -1.56
N MET A 34 -21.28 -30.78 -2.60
CA MET A 34 -20.43 -29.58 -2.49
C MET A 34 -21.20 -28.40 -1.89
N GLU A 35 -22.39 -28.08 -2.40
CA GLU A 35 -23.24 -26.98 -1.90
C GLU A 35 -23.66 -27.20 -0.44
N VAL A 36 -23.98 -28.44 -0.06
CA VAL A 36 -24.32 -28.79 1.32
C VAL A 36 -23.11 -28.68 2.25
N VAL A 37 -21.93 -29.11 1.82
CA VAL A 37 -20.69 -28.98 2.61
C VAL A 37 -20.30 -27.51 2.79
N ASP A 38 -20.39 -26.71 1.72
CA ASP A 38 -19.96 -25.31 1.69
C ASP A 38 -20.95 -24.39 2.45
N SER A 39 -22.20 -24.80 2.63
CA SER A 39 -23.21 -24.08 3.45
C SER A 39 -23.31 -24.56 4.90
N THR A 40 -22.66 -25.66 5.27
CA THR A 40 -22.61 -26.13 6.66
C THR A 40 -21.53 -25.35 7.40
N GLU A 41 -21.73 -24.92 8.65
CA GLU A 41 -20.68 -24.21 9.39
C GLU A 41 -19.51 -25.13 9.77
N VAL A 42 -18.28 -24.63 9.74
CA VAL A 42 -17.10 -25.34 10.21
C VAL A 42 -16.19 -24.41 11.02
N TYR A 43 -15.75 -24.88 12.18
CA TYR A 43 -14.77 -24.19 13.00
C TYR A 43 -13.43 -24.92 12.97
N VAL A 44 -12.35 -24.17 12.73
CA VAL A 44 -10.98 -24.68 12.71
C VAL A 44 -10.17 -23.91 13.77
N PRO A 45 -9.73 -24.56 14.86
CA PRO A 45 -9.05 -23.89 15.97
C PRO A 45 -7.86 -23.02 15.56
N ARG A 46 -6.93 -23.57 14.76
CA ARG A 46 -5.72 -22.85 14.37
C ARG A 46 -5.19 -23.34 13.03
N VAL A 47 -4.79 -22.41 12.18
CA VAL A 47 -4.11 -22.66 10.91
C VAL A 47 -2.80 -21.92 10.92
N ARG A 48 -1.70 -22.59 10.55
CA ARG A 48 -0.36 -22.02 10.49
C ARG A 48 0.20 -22.14 9.09
N LEU A 49 0.69 -21.03 8.57
CA LEU A 49 1.48 -20.93 7.34
C LEU A 49 2.87 -20.38 7.71
N SER A 50 3.89 -21.21 7.61
CA SER A 50 5.28 -20.78 7.76
C SER A 50 5.96 -20.78 6.41
N ILE A 51 6.67 -19.70 6.08
CA ILE A 51 7.39 -19.54 4.83
C ILE A 51 8.87 -19.31 5.16
N LYS A 52 9.72 -20.10 4.51
CA LYS A 52 11.16 -20.09 4.72
C LYS A 52 11.84 -20.51 3.43
N ASP A 53 12.60 -19.60 2.82
CA ASP A 53 13.23 -19.81 1.51
C ASP A 53 12.20 -20.35 0.48
N ASP A 54 12.59 -21.35 -0.32
CA ASP A 54 11.71 -22.11 -1.24
C ASP A 54 10.95 -23.25 -0.53
N LYS A 55 10.51 -23.05 0.72
CA LYS A 55 9.76 -24.03 1.50
C LYS A 55 8.59 -23.40 2.22
N CYS A 56 7.51 -24.15 2.32
CA CYS A 56 6.35 -23.78 3.10
C CYS A 56 5.92 -24.92 4.01
N LEU A 57 5.46 -24.57 5.20
CA LEU A 57 4.79 -25.47 6.13
C LEU A 57 3.37 -24.98 6.31
N VAL A 58 2.41 -25.87 6.06
CA VAL A 58 1.02 -25.65 6.42
C VAL A 58 0.65 -26.63 7.52
N VAL A 59 0.15 -26.12 8.64
CA VAL A 59 -0.41 -26.95 9.72
C VAL A 59 -1.85 -26.52 10.00
N VAL A 60 -2.78 -27.46 9.91
CA VAL A 60 -4.19 -27.24 10.22
C VAL A 60 -4.51 -28.04 11.48
N TYR A 61 -4.73 -27.34 12.59
CA TYR A 61 -5.14 -27.93 13.85
C TYR A 61 -6.66 -28.05 13.88
N THR A 62 -7.16 -29.28 14.06
CA THR A 62 -8.58 -29.58 14.19
C THR A 62 -8.96 -29.95 15.63
N GLY A 63 -7.98 -30.03 16.53
CA GLY A 63 -8.16 -30.24 17.97
C GLY A 63 -6.85 -30.53 18.70
N ILE A 64 -6.93 -30.86 20.00
CA ILE A 64 -5.78 -31.24 20.82
C ILE A 64 -5.14 -32.51 20.24
N ASP A 65 -3.83 -32.45 19.99
CA ASP A 65 -3.05 -33.51 19.33
C ASP A 65 -3.61 -33.98 17.96
N LYS A 66 -4.54 -33.22 17.37
CA LYS A 66 -5.15 -33.48 16.05
C LYS A 66 -4.76 -32.38 15.06
N PHE A 67 -3.91 -32.72 14.11
CA PHE A 67 -3.42 -31.80 13.10
C PHE A 67 -3.07 -32.47 11.77
N LEU A 68 -3.33 -31.75 10.69
CA LEU A 68 -2.80 -32.03 9.37
C LEU A 68 -1.54 -31.20 9.15
N ARG A 69 -0.46 -31.85 8.73
CA ARG A 69 0.82 -31.20 8.42
C ARG A 69 1.18 -31.41 6.95
N MET A 70 1.52 -30.33 6.26
CA MET A 70 2.00 -30.37 4.88
C MET A 70 3.31 -29.58 4.78
N GLU A 71 4.39 -30.29 4.45
CA GLU A 71 5.68 -29.66 4.12
C GLU A 71 5.82 -29.62 2.60
N ILE A 72 5.95 -28.42 2.06
CA ILE A 72 6.00 -28.14 0.63
C ILE A 72 7.38 -27.59 0.31
N SER A 73 8.04 -28.16 -0.68
CA SER A 73 9.36 -27.71 -1.12
C SER A 73 9.49 -27.81 -2.63
N LYS A 74 10.33 -26.96 -3.22
CA LYS A 74 10.70 -27.06 -4.63
C LYS A 74 11.45 -28.37 -4.91
N GLY A 75 11.04 -29.09 -5.94
CA GLY A 75 11.69 -30.27 -6.49
C GLY A 75 12.04 -30.06 -7.97
N GLU A 76 12.57 -31.10 -8.62
CA GLU A 76 13.05 -31.04 -10.01
C GLU A 76 11.93 -30.76 -11.03
N ASN A 77 10.74 -31.33 -10.80
CA ASN A 77 9.59 -31.27 -11.72
C ASN A 77 8.39 -30.50 -11.15
N GLY A 78 8.64 -29.50 -10.29
CA GLY A 78 7.60 -28.72 -9.59
C GLY A 78 7.71 -28.84 -8.08
N CYS A 79 6.60 -28.74 -7.35
CA CYS A 79 6.60 -28.79 -5.89
C CYS A 79 6.37 -30.20 -5.36
N VAL A 80 7.13 -30.60 -4.34
CA VAL A 80 6.95 -31.84 -3.59
C VAL A 80 6.24 -31.53 -2.28
N ILE A 81 5.15 -32.25 -2.00
CA ILE A 81 4.33 -32.13 -0.80
C ILE A 81 4.52 -33.40 0.03
N HIS A 82 4.98 -33.24 1.27
CA HIS A 82 4.96 -34.28 2.29
C HIS A 82 3.77 -34.03 3.20
N LYS A 83 2.72 -34.85 3.07
CA LYS A 83 1.53 -34.78 3.92
C LYS A 83 1.65 -35.79 5.06
N MET A 84 1.47 -35.31 6.28
CA MET A 84 1.45 -36.12 7.51
C MET A 84 0.21 -35.78 8.32
N GLU A 85 -0.35 -36.75 9.01
CA GLU A 85 -1.48 -36.57 9.90
C GLU A 85 -1.08 -36.99 11.31
N ASN A 86 -1.28 -36.10 12.28
CA ASN A 86 -0.93 -36.29 13.69
C ASN A 86 0.52 -36.76 13.90
N SER A 87 1.43 -36.36 13.00
CA SER A 87 2.81 -36.79 13.03
C SER A 87 3.78 -35.74 12.49
N TYR A 88 4.97 -35.72 13.10
CA TYR A 88 6.12 -34.94 12.68
C TYR A 88 7.17 -35.80 11.96
N ASP A 89 6.96 -37.12 11.90
CA ASP A 89 7.90 -38.05 11.29
C ASP A 89 7.70 -38.10 9.77
N ARG A 90 8.63 -37.51 9.03
CA ARG A 90 8.60 -37.48 7.56
C ARG A 90 8.63 -38.88 6.94
N LYS A 91 9.08 -39.92 7.65
CA LYS A 91 9.01 -41.31 7.17
C LYS A 91 7.57 -41.83 7.05
N LYS A 92 6.64 -41.21 7.78
CA LYS A 92 5.20 -41.50 7.72
C LYS A 92 4.47 -40.60 6.73
N ALA A 93 5.20 -39.72 6.02
CA ALA A 93 4.59 -38.80 5.10
C ALA A 93 4.14 -39.54 3.83
N MET A 94 2.93 -39.20 3.37
CA MET A 94 2.56 -39.46 1.99
C MET A 94 3.13 -38.36 1.10
N ILE A 95 3.74 -38.74 -0.02
CA ILE A 95 4.43 -37.82 -0.93
C ILE A 95 3.57 -37.59 -2.16
N LYS A 96 3.37 -36.33 -2.54
CA LYS A 96 2.70 -35.93 -3.78
C LYS A 96 3.55 -34.89 -4.51
N VAL A 97 3.53 -34.93 -5.85
CA VAL A 97 4.20 -33.92 -6.70
C VAL A 97 3.12 -33.08 -7.39
N SER A 98 3.27 -31.77 -7.39
CA SER A 98 2.45 -30.81 -8.14
C SER A 98 3.28 -30.16 -9.23
N THR A 99 2.66 -29.81 -10.36
CA THR A 99 3.31 -29.07 -11.45
C THR A 99 3.58 -27.60 -11.12
N ASP A 100 3.06 -27.10 -10.00
CA ASP A 100 3.33 -25.74 -9.53
C ASP A 100 4.83 -25.55 -9.24
N SER A 101 5.39 -24.42 -9.68
CA SER A 101 6.80 -24.12 -9.55
C SER A 101 7.17 -23.36 -8.27
N VAL A 102 6.18 -22.76 -7.59
CA VAL A 102 6.38 -21.90 -6.40
C VAL A 102 5.65 -22.48 -5.17
N PRO A 103 6.39 -22.95 -4.15
CA PRO A 103 5.82 -23.56 -2.93
C PRO A 103 4.79 -22.68 -2.21
N THR A 104 5.04 -21.37 -2.11
CA THR A 104 4.12 -20.43 -1.45
C THR A 104 2.78 -20.35 -2.17
N VAL A 105 2.80 -20.26 -3.50
CA VAL A 105 1.57 -20.18 -4.32
C VAL A 105 0.74 -21.46 -4.16
N LEU A 106 1.40 -22.63 -4.17
CA LEU A 106 0.74 -23.92 -3.92
C LEU A 106 0.17 -24.01 -2.50
N ALA A 107 0.94 -23.62 -1.48
CA ALA A 107 0.49 -23.60 -0.09
C ALA A 107 -0.75 -22.73 0.07
N CYS A 108 -0.73 -21.52 -0.48
CA CYS A 108 -1.86 -20.60 -0.46
C CYS A 108 -3.05 -21.11 -1.26
N SER A 109 -2.83 -21.84 -2.36
CA SER A 109 -3.92 -22.43 -3.15
C SER A 109 -4.64 -23.53 -2.37
N ILE A 110 -3.88 -24.33 -1.61
CA ILE A 110 -4.44 -25.33 -0.68
C ILE A 110 -5.27 -24.61 0.40
N LEU A 111 -4.71 -23.59 1.05
CA LEU A 111 -5.42 -22.83 2.09
C LEU A 111 -6.71 -22.20 1.56
N ARG A 112 -6.66 -21.57 0.37
CA ARG A 112 -7.84 -21.00 -0.28
C ARG A 112 -8.92 -22.06 -0.49
N ASN A 113 -8.56 -23.20 -1.07
CA ASN A 113 -9.53 -24.25 -1.36
C ASN A 113 -10.15 -24.86 -0.10
N LEU A 114 -9.38 -24.90 0.99
CA LEU A 114 -9.83 -25.41 2.29
C LEU A 114 -10.72 -24.42 3.05
N PHE A 115 -10.39 -23.12 3.03
CA PHE A 115 -10.92 -22.16 4.01
C PHE A 115 -11.60 -20.92 3.45
N ASN A 116 -11.52 -20.65 2.14
CA ASN A 116 -12.15 -19.48 1.53
C ASN A 116 -13.64 -19.74 1.23
N HIS A 117 -14.40 -20.09 2.27
CA HIS A 117 -15.85 -20.34 2.24
C HIS A 117 -16.50 -19.52 3.36
N GLU A 118 -17.66 -18.90 3.09
CA GLU A 118 -18.34 -18.05 4.07
C GLU A 118 -18.66 -18.78 5.39
N SER A 119 -18.95 -20.07 5.31
CA SER A 119 -19.28 -20.94 6.44
C SER A 119 -18.08 -21.41 7.28
N THR A 120 -16.86 -21.10 6.86
CA THR A 120 -15.64 -21.52 7.55
C THR A 120 -15.12 -20.42 8.46
N LEU A 121 -15.01 -20.72 9.75
CA LEU A 121 -14.42 -19.82 10.74
C LEU A 121 -13.10 -20.39 11.27
N ILE A 122 -12.03 -19.62 11.15
CA ILE A 122 -10.72 -19.96 11.72
C ILE A 122 -10.57 -19.23 13.06
N GLY A 123 -10.26 -19.95 14.13
CA GLY A 123 -9.97 -19.36 15.44
C GLY A 123 -8.72 -18.48 15.41
N THR A 124 -7.60 -19.05 14.96
CA THR A 124 -6.33 -18.32 14.81
C THR A 124 -5.65 -18.66 13.50
N PHE A 125 -5.31 -17.64 12.70
CA PHE A 125 -4.45 -17.78 11.54
C PHE A 125 -3.04 -17.27 11.90
N GLU A 126 -2.04 -18.13 11.77
CA GLU A 126 -0.65 -17.85 12.10
C GLU A 126 0.19 -17.77 10.83
N LEU A 127 0.82 -16.61 10.60
CA LEU A 127 1.79 -16.40 9.51
C LEU A 127 3.19 -16.21 10.11
N GLU A 128 4.13 -17.06 9.69
CA GLU A 128 5.52 -16.97 10.12
C GLU A 128 6.45 -16.75 8.94
N LEU A 129 7.25 -15.69 9.03
CA LEU A 129 8.30 -15.34 8.06
C LEU A 129 9.66 -15.45 8.76
N ASP A 130 10.65 -16.03 8.09
CA ASP A 130 11.95 -16.36 8.67
C ASP A 130 13.01 -15.24 8.59
N ASN A 131 12.64 -14.09 8.03
CA ASN A 131 13.57 -13.00 7.74
C ASN A 131 12.93 -11.65 8.07
N CYS A 132 13.65 -10.76 8.78
CA CYS A 132 13.21 -9.39 9.07
C CYS A 132 13.37 -8.42 7.90
N ASN A 133 13.99 -8.86 6.80
CA ASN A 133 14.11 -8.10 5.57
C ASN A 133 12.70 -7.88 4.97
N PHE A 134 12.22 -6.66 5.10
CA PHE A 134 10.90 -6.22 4.66
C PHE A 134 10.57 -6.59 3.21
N LEU A 135 11.60 -6.68 2.35
CA LEU A 135 11.48 -6.87 0.91
C LEU A 135 11.17 -8.31 0.56
N ASN A 136 11.85 -9.24 1.23
CA ASN A 136 11.54 -10.65 1.12
C ASN A 136 10.14 -10.92 1.67
N GLN A 137 9.75 -10.23 2.74
CA GLN A 137 8.39 -10.34 3.27
C GLN A 137 7.34 -9.80 2.28
N ILE A 138 7.61 -8.68 1.58
CA ILE A 138 6.74 -8.19 0.51
C ILE A 138 6.59 -9.26 -0.58
N ASN A 139 7.67 -9.87 -1.06
CA ASN A 139 7.59 -10.91 -2.10
C ASN A 139 6.74 -12.11 -1.66
N HIS A 140 6.88 -12.55 -0.42
CA HIS A 140 6.01 -13.59 0.14
C HIS A 140 4.55 -13.12 0.24
N LEU A 141 4.32 -11.89 0.70
CA LEU A 141 2.99 -11.29 0.77
C LEU A 141 2.34 -11.20 -0.61
N GLU A 142 3.07 -10.81 -1.65
CA GLU A 142 2.55 -10.77 -3.02
C GLU A 142 2.11 -12.15 -3.50
N HIS A 143 2.91 -13.19 -3.25
CA HIS A 143 2.50 -14.56 -3.56
C HIS A 143 1.24 -14.97 -2.79
N ILE A 144 1.14 -14.63 -1.50
CA ILE A 144 -0.06 -14.91 -0.70
C ILE A 144 -1.28 -14.18 -1.27
N LEU A 145 -1.17 -12.87 -1.52
CA LEU A 145 -2.24 -12.01 -2.02
C LEU A 145 -2.66 -12.38 -3.45
N SER A 146 -1.75 -12.87 -4.28
CA SER A 146 -2.08 -13.34 -5.63
C SER A 146 -3.06 -14.51 -5.63
N VAL A 147 -3.14 -15.26 -4.52
CA VAL A 147 -3.98 -16.46 -4.39
C VAL A 147 -5.16 -16.24 -3.45
N ILE A 148 -4.91 -15.82 -2.21
CA ILE A 148 -5.91 -15.69 -1.14
C ILE A 148 -6.43 -14.25 -1.03
N GLY A 149 -5.70 -13.25 -1.52
CA GLY A 149 -6.04 -11.84 -1.37
C GLY A 149 -7.21 -11.36 -2.23
N SER A 150 -7.77 -10.21 -1.84
CA SER A 150 -8.89 -9.54 -2.52
C SER A 150 -8.52 -9.01 -3.91
N LYS A 151 -8.50 -9.89 -4.93
CA LYS A 151 -8.49 -9.45 -6.33
C LYS A 151 -9.85 -8.94 -6.85
N ALA A 152 -10.92 -9.00 -6.06
CA ALA A 152 -12.24 -8.52 -6.49
C ALA A 152 -13.12 -8.15 -5.30
N LYS A 153 -13.69 -6.93 -5.35
CA LYS A 153 -14.76 -6.41 -4.49
C LYS A 153 -14.41 -6.25 -3.00
N ALA A 154 -15.02 -5.28 -2.35
CA ALA A 154 -15.20 -5.32 -0.90
C ALA A 154 -15.84 -6.68 -0.53
N GLY A 155 -15.06 -7.58 0.07
CA GLY A 155 -15.54 -8.78 0.76
C GLY A 155 -15.52 -10.14 0.04
N SER A 156 -15.09 -10.30 -1.23
CA SER A 156 -15.33 -11.58 -1.96
C SER A 156 -14.18 -12.62 -2.02
N ASN A 157 -13.08 -12.43 -1.28
CA ASN A 157 -12.01 -13.44 -1.11
C ASN A 157 -11.23 -13.13 0.18
N GLN A 158 -11.89 -13.26 1.33
CA GLN A 158 -11.27 -13.02 2.63
C GLN A 158 -11.53 -14.22 3.53
N LEU A 159 -10.53 -14.58 4.32
CA LEU A 159 -10.67 -15.61 5.34
C LEU A 159 -11.42 -15.03 6.54
N ASN A 160 -12.44 -15.74 7.02
CA ASN A 160 -13.10 -15.43 8.29
C ASN A 160 -12.21 -15.95 9.43
N VAL A 161 -11.48 -15.03 10.07
CA VAL A 161 -10.49 -15.33 11.10
C VAL A 161 -10.77 -14.49 12.34
N LYS A 162 -10.84 -15.10 13.53
CA LYS A 162 -11.00 -14.35 14.78
C LYS A 162 -9.70 -13.69 15.24
N ARG A 163 -8.57 -14.38 15.12
CA ARG A 163 -7.26 -13.86 15.55
C ARG A 163 -6.19 -14.05 14.49
N PHE A 164 -5.50 -12.96 14.13
CA PHE A 164 -4.35 -13.00 13.23
C PHE A 164 -3.06 -12.91 14.03
N HIS A 165 -2.23 -13.93 13.92
CA HIS A 165 -0.98 -14.07 14.65
C HIS A 165 0.22 -14.04 13.70
N VAL A 166 1.23 -13.25 14.01
CA VAL A 166 2.52 -13.24 13.31
C VAL A 166 3.70 -13.35 14.26
N ASN A 167 4.83 -13.83 13.78
CA ASN A 167 6.05 -13.82 14.57
C ASN A 167 6.73 -12.44 14.64
N TRP A 168 7.57 -12.24 15.65
CA TRP A 168 8.32 -11.00 15.88
C TRP A 168 9.20 -10.56 14.69
N MET A 169 9.57 -11.46 13.78
CA MET A 169 10.34 -11.07 12.59
C MET A 169 9.49 -10.35 11.54
N THR A 170 8.17 -10.52 11.58
CA THR A 170 7.25 -9.89 10.63
C THR A 170 7.17 -8.38 10.87
N SER A 171 7.34 -7.59 9.81
CA SER A 171 7.24 -6.13 9.81
C SER A 171 5.79 -5.70 10.07
N LEU A 172 5.63 -4.58 10.79
CA LEU A 172 4.30 -4.02 11.07
C LEU A 172 3.52 -3.71 9.78
N GLN A 173 4.19 -3.24 8.72
CA GLN A 173 3.53 -2.96 7.44
C GLN A 173 2.97 -4.22 6.77
N ILE A 174 3.64 -5.38 6.94
CA ILE A 174 3.13 -6.66 6.43
C ILE A 174 1.90 -7.13 7.21
N ILE A 175 1.91 -6.90 8.54
CA ILE A 175 0.76 -7.20 9.40
C ILE A 175 -0.46 -6.39 8.95
N ASP A 176 -0.27 -5.08 8.75
CA ASP A 176 -1.31 -4.17 8.29
C ASP A 176 -1.85 -4.56 6.91
N ALA A 177 -0.98 -4.95 5.98
CA ALA A 177 -1.39 -5.40 4.65
C ALA A 177 -2.21 -6.70 4.69
N CYS A 178 -1.80 -7.66 5.52
CA CYS A 178 -2.56 -8.90 5.77
C CYS A 178 -3.92 -8.61 6.42
N HIS A 179 -3.95 -7.73 7.43
CA HIS A 179 -5.16 -7.29 8.13
C HIS A 179 -6.22 -6.77 7.17
N LEU A 180 -5.83 -5.91 6.23
CA LEU A 180 -6.75 -5.34 5.25
C LEU A 180 -7.15 -6.29 4.11
N SER A 181 -6.22 -7.14 3.68
CA SER A 181 -6.32 -7.79 2.36
C SER A 181 -6.58 -9.30 2.41
N LEU A 182 -6.33 -9.96 3.55
CA LEU A 182 -6.52 -11.41 3.71
C LEU A 182 -7.72 -11.77 4.58
N PHE A 183 -8.10 -10.90 5.52
CA PHE A 183 -9.08 -11.25 6.56
C PHE A 183 -10.33 -10.39 6.47
N ASN A 184 -11.47 -11.00 6.80
CA ASN A 184 -12.72 -10.28 6.97
C ASN A 184 -12.64 -9.46 8.26
N CYS A 185 -12.49 -8.13 8.13
CA CYS A 185 -12.30 -7.24 9.29
C CYS A 185 -13.54 -7.17 10.21
N MET A 186 -14.72 -7.59 9.74
CA MET A 186 -15.93 -7.66 10.57
C MET A 186 -15.91 -8.86 11.53
N VAL A 187 -15.08 -9.88 11.25
CA VAL A 187 -14.93 -11.10 12.06
C VAL A 187 -13.64 -11.07 12.87
N LEU A 188 -12.63 -10.33 12.42
CA LEU A 188 -11.33 -10.23 13.06
C LEU A 188 -11.42 -9.45 14.38
N GLU A 189 -11.12 -10.12 15.49
CA GLU A 189 -11.20 -9.59 16.85
C GLU A 189 -9.81 -9.12 17.34
N GLU A 190 -8.74 -9.88 17.05
CA GLU A 190 -7.40 -9.59 17.55
C GLU A 190 -6.29 -9.75 16.50
N VAL A 191 -5.26 -8.91 16.59
CA VAL A 191 -4.00 -9.01 15.82
C VAL A 191 -2.83 -9.07 16.79
N GLU A 192 -2.00 -10.11 16.70
CA GLU A 192 -0.91 -10.36 17.63
C GLU A 192 0.42 -10.55 16.90
N ARG A 193 1.46 -9.85 17.38
CA ARG A 193 2.85 -10.08 16.99
C ARG A 193 3.59 -10.65 18.19
N GLU A 194 3.99 -11.92 18.08
CA GLU A 194 4.59 -12.65 19.20
C GLU A 194 6.09 -12.93 18.99
N GLY A 195 6.88 -12.56 19.99
CA GLY A 195 8.25 -13.01 20.20
C GLY A 195 8.30 -14.11 21.24
N ILE A 196 9.10 -15.16 20.99
CA ILE A 196 9.33 -16.21 21.98
C ILE A 196 10.79 -16.14 22.43
N VAL A 197 11.03 -15.94 23.71
CA VAL A 197 12.37 -15.94 24.29
C VAL A 197 12.65 -17.32 24.86
N TRP A 198 13.51 -18.06 24.18
CA TRP A 198 13.86 -19.43 24.56
C TRP A 198 14.91 -19.42 25.67
N GLU A 199 14.55 -19.99 26.81
CA GLU A 199 15.38 -20.06 28.02
C GLU A 199 15.29 -21.44 28.65
N THR A 200 16.35 -21.87 29.34
CA THR A 200 16.46 -23.25 29.82
C THR A 200 15.75 -23.51 31.15
N GLU A 201 15.18 -22.49 31.79
CA GLU A 201 14.56 -22.59 33.12
C GLU A 201 13.27 -23.44 33.13
N SER A 202 12.42 -23.27 32.12
CA SER A 202 11.13 -23.96 32.02
C SER A 202 10.90 -24.53 30.62
N LEU A 203 10.14 -25.62 30.53
CA LEU A 203 9.64 -26.17 29.27
C LEU A 203 8.21 -25.71 28.96
N THR A 204 7.69 -24.78 29.77
CA THR A 204 6.41 -24.12 29.58
C THR A 204 6.56 -22.61 29.83
N PRO A 205 5.74 -21.75 29.19
CA PRO A 205 5.77 -20.31 29.40
C PRO A 205 5.68 -19.93 30.88
N ARG A 206 6.57 -19.05 31.33
CA ARG A 206 6.59 -18.56 32.73
C ARG A 206 6.07 -17.16 32.86
N MET A 207 6.34 -16.32 31.87
CA MET A 207 6.00 -14.90 31.88
C MET A 207 5.62 -14.45 30.47
N THR A 208 4.66 -13.54 30.37
CA THR A 208 4.36 -12.82 29.12
C THR A 208 4.42 -11.33 29.38
N MET A 209 5.05 -10.58 28.49
CA MET A 209 5.03 -9.12 28.50
C MET A 209 4.41 -8.64 27.20
N GLU A 210 3.29 -7.93 27.28
CA GLU A 210 2.62 -7.42 26.10
C GLU A 210 2.38 -5.92 26.17
N THR A 211 2.30 -5.30 25.01
CA THR A 211 1.81 -3.96 24.81
C THR A 211 0.58 -4.03 23.91
N SER A 212 -0.51 -3.42 24.35
CA SER A 212 -1.83 -3.56 23.73
C SER A 212 -2.40 -2.20 23.38
N LYS A 213 -2.96 -2.07 22.18
CA LYS A 213 -3.64 -0.87 21.69
C LYS A 213 -5.00 -1.24 21.10
N ARG A 214 -6.03 -0.47 21.42
CA ARG A 214 -7.39 -0.68 20.94
C ARG A 214 -7.69 0.23 19.74
N TYR A 215 -8.27 -0.34 18.69
CA TYR A 215 -8.74 0.38 17.51
C TYR A 215 -10.19 -0.02 17.23
N GLY A 216 -11.13 0.84 17.63
CA GLY A 216 -12.56 0.45 17.63
C GLY A 216 -12.79 -0.73 18.58
N GLU A 217 -13.38 -1.81 18.07
CA GLU A 217 -13.60 -3.05 18.82
C GLU A 217 -12.38 -4.00 18.81
N GLN A 218 -11.48 -3.82 17.84
CA GLN A 218 -10.30 -4.68 17.64
C GLN A 218 -9.16 -4.35 18.60
N ILE A 219 -8.36 -5.36 18.93
CA ILE A 219 -7.19 -5.21 19.80
C ILE A 219 -5.92 -5.67 19.07
N ILE A 220 -4.93 -4.78 19.03
CA ILE A 220 -3.59 -5.07 18.50
C ILE A 220 -2.63 -5.29 19.67
N ARG A 221 -1.87 -6.39 19.63
CA ARG A 221 -0.92 -6.77 20.68
C ARG A 221 0.47 -7.04 20.13
N LEU A 222 1.46 -6.54 20.85
CA LEU A 222 2.86 -6.89 20.71
C LEU A 222 3.25 -7.66 21.96
N ASN A 223 3.59 -8.94 21.84
CA ASN A 223 3.76 -9.82 22.99
C ASN A 223 5.10 -10.55 22.95
N ASP A 224 5.76 -10.65 24.09
CA ASP A 224 6.97 -11.41 24.30
C ASP A 224 6.70 -12.52 25.34
N ILE A 225 6.90 -13.78 24.96
CA ILE A 225 6.71 -14.96 25.80
C ILE A 225 8.07 -15.42 26.32
N TYR A 226 8.22 -15.58 27.63
CA TYR A 226 9.46 -15.98 28.27
C TYR A 226 9.33 -17.36 28.91
N MET A 227 10.35 -18.20 28.70
CA MET A 227 10.48 -19.51 29.35
C MET A 227 11.19 -19.42 30.72
N ALA A 228 11.59 -18.22 31.15
CA ALA A 228 12.14 -17.92 32.48
C ALA A 228 11.31 -16.87 33.21
N GLU A 229 11.55 -16.74 34.52
CA GLU A 229 11.02 -15.63 35.31
C GLU A 229 12.01 -14.45 35.33
N ARG A 230 11.78 -13.40 34.52
CA ARG A 230 12.61 -12.17 34.56
C ARG A 230 11.91 -11.09 35.38
N ARG A 231 12.52 -10.65 36.49
CA ARG A 231 11.87 -9.71 37.44
C ARG A 231 12.49 -8.32 37.54
N ALA A 232 13.81 -8.21 37.42
CA ALA A 232 14.51 -6.94 37.60
C ALA A 232 14.40 -6.04 36.35
N ASP A 233 14.54 -6.63 35.15
CA ASP A 233 14.59 -5.88 33.88
C ASP A 233 13.22 -5.44 33.34
N CYS A 234 12.12 -6.00 33.86
CA CYS A 234 10.79 -5.78 33.30
C CYS A 234 10.20 -4.42 33.71
N ARG A 235 10.49 -3.90 34.90
CA ARG A 235 9.85 -2.65 35.38
C ARG A 235 10.23 -1.44 34.52
N TYR A 236 11.51 -1.26 34.22
CA TYR A 236 11.97 -0.15 33.37
C TYR A 236 11.45 -0.28 31.93
N LYS A 237 11.54 -1.48 31.34
CA LYS A 237 11.02 -1.75 29.99
C LYS A 237 9.50 -1.57 29.90
N MET A 238 8.74 -1.91 30.94
CA MET A 238 7.29 -1.71 30.94
C MET A 238 6.91 -0.24 30.97
N VAL A 239 7.66 0.59 31.70
CA VAL A 239 7.44 2.06 31.72
C VAL A 239 7.78 2.67 30.38
N GLU A 240 8.93 2.31 29.80
CA GLU A 240 9.35 2.73 28.45
C GLU A 240 8.27 2.38 27.40
N LYS A 241 7.88 1.10 27.31
CA LYS A 241 6.84 0.64 26.38
C LYS A 241 5.48 1.30 26.62
N ALA A 242 5.11 1.57 27.89
CA ALA A 242 3.86 2.27 28.19
C ALA A 242 3.88 3.74 27.74
N MET A 243 5.03 4.42 27.84
CA MET A 243 5.21 5.80 27.39
C MET A 243 5.16 5.94 25.87
N GLU A 244 5.66 4.94 25.14
CA GLU A 244 5.59 4.87 23.68
C GLU A 244 4.14 4.69 23.15
N THR A 245 3.23 4.17 23.98
CA THR A 245 1.84 3.96 23.58
C THR A 245 0.92 5.12 23.96
N GLU A 246 0.47 5.91 22.97
CA GLU A 246 -0.47 7.03 23.21
C GLU A 246 -1.84 6.61 23.75
N SER A 247 -2.41 5.49 23.29
CA SER A 247 -3.77 5.04 23.65
C SER A 247 -3.82 3.59 24.17
N GLY A 248 -2.66 3.04 24.56
CA GLY A 248 -2.50 1.64 24.95
C GLY A 248 -2.15 1.44 26.41
N TYR A 249 -1.82 0.19 26.73
CA TYR A 249 -1.28 -0.23 28.02
C TYR A 249 -0.24 -1.34 27.84
N THR A 250 0.71 -1.42 28.75
CA THR A 250 1.68 -2.51 28.82
C THR A 250 1.37 -3.41 30.00
N THR A 251 1.32 -4.73 29.78
CA THR A 251 0.98 -5.73 30.78
C THR A 251 2.10 -6.74 30.94
N CYS A 252 2.39 -7.14 32.17
CA CYS A 252 3.24 -8.30 32.45
C CYS A 252 2.48 -9.31 33.31
N ARG A 253 2.60 -10.60 33.00
CA ARG A 253 1.85 -11.70 33.61
C ARG A 253 2.79 -12.81 34.02
N TRP A 254 2.48 -13.48 35.13
CA TRP A 254 3.28 -14.60 35.63
C TRP A 254 2.43 -15.85 35.85
N SER A 255 2.95 -17.00 35.40
CA SER A 255 2.29 -18.31 35.50
C SER A 255 2.24 -18.89 36.93
N LYS A 256 3.09 -18.40 37.84
CA LYS A 256 3.14 -18.82 39.25
C LYS A 256 2.96 -17.62 40.18
N ILE A 257 2.15 -17.81 41.23
CA ILE A 257 2.00 -16.84 42.32
C ILE A 257 3.31 -16.77 43.09
N GLN A 258 3.84 -15.57 43.28
CA GLN A 258 4.70 -15.27 44.42
C GLN A 258 4.07 -14.16 45.25
N ASP A 259 4.40 -14.15 46.54
CA ASP A 259 3.78 -13.35 47.59
C ASP A 259 3.60 -11.88 47.16
N VAL A 260 2.39 -11.58 46.70
CA VAL A 260 1.92 -10.21 46.65
C VAL A 260 1.73 -9.82 48.11
N PHE A 261 2.66 -9.05 48.65
CA PHE A 261 2.56 -8.50 50.00
C PHE A 261 1.17 -7.85 50.17
N LEU A 262 0.34 -8.45 51.03
CA LEU A 262 -0.90 -7.85 51.50
C LEU A 262 -0.51 -6.56 52.22
N LEU A 263 -0.92 -5.40 51.68
CA LEU A 263 -0.71 -4.14 52.38
C LEU A 263 -1.60 -4.08 53.63
N ASN A 264 -2.81 -4.65 53.56
CA ASN A 264 -3.74 -4.94 54.66
C ASN A 264 -4.94 -5.77 54.14
N LYS A 265 -5.93 -6.01 55.01
CA LYS A 265 -7.11 -6.88 54.84
C LYS A 265 -8.09 -6.42 53.75
N ASP A 266 -7.94 -5.19 53.28
CA ASP A 266 -8.96 -4.46 52.51
C ASP A 266 -8.51 -4.11 51.07
N VAL A 267 -7.30 -4.49 50.64
CA VAL A 267 -6.72 -4.07 49.36
C VAL A 267 -6.24 -5.25 48.51
N GLU A 268 -7.03 -5.66 47.51
CA GLU A 268 -6.66 -6.68 46.49
C GLU A 268 -6.24 -6.10 45.11
N MET A 269 -5.96 -4.79 45.05
CA MET A 269 -5.39 -4.13 43.87
C MET A 269 -4.49 -2.99 44.34
N LYS A 270 -3.21 -3.00 43.95
CA LYS A 270 -2.27 -1.91 44.28
C LYS A 270 -2.18 -0.95 43.10
N ARG A 271 -2.75 0.24 43.27
CA ARG A 271 -2.69 1.35 42.32
C ARG A 271 -1.58 2.31 42.72
N VAL A 272 -0.64 2.57 41.82
CA VAL A 272 0.41 3.57 42.01
C VAL A 272 0.31 4.58 40.89
N VAL A 273 0.11 5.85 41.22
CA VAL A 273 0.08 6.95 40.25
C VAL A 273 1.41 7.69 40.32
N VAL A 274 1.97 8.02 39.16
CA VAL A 274 3.13 8.90 39.03
C VAL A 274 2.67 10.12 38.21
N PRO A 275 2.08 11.14 38.86
CA PRO A 275 1.48 12.29 38.16
C PRO A 275 2.48 13.07 37.31
N GLN A 276 3.77 13.06 37.68
CA GLN A 276 4.82 13.81 36.99
C GLN A 276 5.04 13.35 35.54
N ILE A 277 4.64 12.12 35.21
CA ILE A 277 4.78 11.52 33.88
C ILE A 277 3.46 10.95 33.36
N ASP A 278 2.33 11.32 33.97
CA ASP A 278 0.98 10.87 33.60
C ASP A 278 0.77 9.35 33.55
N ILE A 279 1.47 8.58 34.38
CA ILE A 279 1.37 7.10 34.42
C ILE A 279 0.61 6.59 35.65
N VAL A 280 -0.16 5.52 35.44
CA VAL A 280 -0.69 4.66 36.51
C VAL A 280 -0.19 3.22 36.33
N THR A 281 0.25 2.62 37.43
CA THR A 281 0.57 1.19 37.54
C THR A 281 -0.51 0.50 38.37
N ARG A 282 -1.09 -0.58 37.85
CA ARG A 282 -2.07 -1.42 38.55
C ARG A 282 -1.52 -2.83 38.73
N TRP A 283 -1.40 -3.26 39.98
CA TRP A 283 -1.14 -4.66 40.32
C TRP A 283 -2.45 -5.35 40.60
N ASN A 284 -2.73 -6.41 39.86
CA ASN A 284 -3.97 -7.16 39.97
C ASN A 284 -3.66 -8.58 40.43
N LYS A 285 -4.50 -9.09 41.32
CA LYS A 285 -4.44 -10.45 41.83
C LYS A 285 -5.82 -11.08 41.69
N SER A 286 -5.85 -12.31 41.18
CA SER A 286 -7.06 -13.15 41.14
C SER A 286 -6.76 -14.50 41.78
N LYS A 287 -7.78 -15.35 41.89
CA LYS A 287 -7.64 -16.77 42.27
C LYS A 287 -6.73 -17.57 41.32
N CYS A 288 -6.53 -17.08 40.10
CA CYS A 288 -5.73 -17.76 39.08
C CYS A 288 -4.26 -17.30 39.06
N GLY A 289 -3.96 -16.08 39.55
CA GLY A 289 -2.60 -15.52 39.62
C GLY A 289 -2.56 -14.00 39.49
N VAL A 290 -1.39 -13.47 39.11
CA VAL A 290 -1.02 -12.04 39.24
C VAL A 290 -0.59 -11.45 37.90
N TRP A 291 -0.97 -10.20 37.64
CA TRP A 291 -0.50 -9.41 36.51
C TRP A 291 -0.43 -7.92 36.84
N VAL A 292 0.41 -7.20 36.11
CA VAL A 292 0.65 -5.76 36.28
C VAL A 292 0.37 -5.03 34.99
N HIS A 293 -0.40 -3.94 35.05
CA HIS A 293 -0.51 -2.98 33.96
C HIS A 293 0.22 -1.69 34.26
N ILE A 294 0.79 -1.10 33.23
CA ILE A 294 1.26 0.29 33.21
C ILE A 294 0.59 0.98 32.03
N MET A 295 -0.03 2.14 32.28
CA MET A 295 -0.77 2.89 31.26
C MET A 295 -0.81 4.37 31.63
N LYS A 296 -1.20 5.21 30.67
CA LYS A 296 -1.49 6.62 30.96
C LYS A 296 -2.75 6.75 31.81
N ILE A 297 -2.78 7.72 32.73
CA ILE A 297 -3.86 7.90 33.71
C ILE A 297 -5.25 7.95 33.06
N TYR A 298 -5.38 8.60 31.91
CA TYR A 298 -6.67 8.73 31.21
C TYR A 298 -7.18 7.43 30.57
N ASN A 299 -6.31 6.45 30.29
CA ASN A 299 -6.69 5.15 29.72
C ASN A 299 -7.28 4.19 30.77
N GLU A 300 -7.12 4.51 32.05
CA GLU A 300 -7.47 3.65 33.17
C GLU A 300 -8.97 3.28 33.24
N LYS A 301 -9.85 4.17 32.79
CA LYS A 301 -11.31 3.99 32.85
C LYS A 301 -11.84 2.97 31.84
N ALA A 302 -11.08 2.62 30.81
CA ALA A 302 -11.51 1.75 29.72
C ALA A 302 -11.24 0.25 29.97
N TYR A 303 -10.80 -0.12 31.18
CA TYR A 303 -10.26 -1.45 31.47
C TYR A 303 -11.16 -2.31 32.36
N ASN A 304 -11.49 -3.53 31.91
CA ASN A 304 -12.21 -4.54 32.68
C ASN A 304 -11.77 -5.97 32.25
N GLU A 305 -11.07 -6.70 33.12
CA GLU A 305 -10.71 -8.12 32.91
C GLU A 305 -10.95 -8.93 34.19
N THR A 306 -11.48 -10.13 34.07
CA THR A 306 -11.77 -11.04 35.20
C THR A 306 -10.60 -11.97 35.54
N CYS A 307 -9.91 -12.50 34.52
CA CYS A 307 -8.68 -13.28 34.65
C CYS A 307 -7.64 -12.76 33.66
N GLY A 308 -6.76 -11.87 34.11
CA GLY A 308 -5.76 -11.25 33.23
C GLY A 308 -4.55 -12.13 32.92
N LEU A 309 -4.65 -13.45 33.03
CA LEU A 309 -3.55 -14.40 32.76
C LEU A 309 -3.56 -14.99 31.34
N ARG A 310 -4.67 -14.85 30.61
CA ARG A 310 -4.86 -15.40 29.24
C ARG A 310 -4.46 -16.89 29.17
N TYR A 311 -3.76 -17.31 28.11
CA TYR A 311 -3.32 -18.70 27.87
C TYR A 311 -2.31 -19.26 28.89
N LEU A 312 -1.90 -18.47 29.90
CA LEU A 312 -1.17 -19.01 31.06
C LEU A 312 -2.10 -19.68 32.06
N CYS A 313 -3.42 -19.43 32.00
CA CYS A 313 -4.39 -19.95 32.96
C CYS A 313 -5.17 -21.13 32.41
N GLU A 314 -4.88 -22.33 32.92
CA GLU A 314 -5.58 -23.58 32.56
C GLU A 314 -7.10 -23.52 32.69
N LYS A 315 -7.61 -22.75 33.67
CA LYS A 315 -9.05 -22.71 34.01
C LYS A 315 -9.84 -21.71 33.19
N CYS A 316 -9.20 -20.61 32.79
CA CYS A 316 -9.90 -19.46 32.22
C CYS A 316 -9.59 -19.22 30.75
N SER A 317 -8.54 -19.84 30.19
CA SER A 317 -8.28 -19.80 28.75
C SER A 317 -9.04 -20.90 28.01
N ASP A 318 -9.21 -20.71 26.69
CA ASP A 318 -9.62 -21.80 25.81
C ASP A 318 -8.68 -23.01 25.98
N PRO A 319 -9.22 -24.24 26.11
CA PRO A 319 -8.40 -25.43 26.35
C PRO A 319 -7.39 -25.72 25.23
N PHE A 320 -7.73 -25.41 23.97
CA PHE A 320 -6.82 -25.59 22.85
C PHE A 320 -5.69 -24.55 22.91
N ASP A 321 -5.99 -23.28 23.19
CA ASP A 321 -4.97 -22.25 23.37
C ASP A 321 -4.01 -22.59 24.52
N TYR A 322 -4.55 -22.97 25.68
CA TYR A 322 -3.73 -23.42 26.80
C TYR A 322 -2.79 -24.53 26.37
N TRP A 323 -3.34 -25.62 25.81
CA TRP A 323 -2.55 -26.74 25.34
C TRP A 323 -1.49 -26.31 24.32
N PHE A 324 -1.84 -25.47 23.34
CA PHE A 324 -0.92 -25.03 22.29
C PHE A 324 0.27 -24.26 22.90
N TYR A 325 0.00 -23.24 23.72
CA TYR A 325 1.04 -22.39 24.31
C TYR A 325 1.91 -23.14 25.33
N GLN A 326 1.32 -24.03 26.13
CA GLN A 326 2.09 -24.87 27.05
C GLN A 326 3.00 -25.87 26.31
N ASN A 327 2.66 -26.26 25.08
CA ASN A 327 3.45 -27.21 24.27
C ASN A 327 4.32 -26.55 23.19
N LEU A 328 4.31 -25.22 23.09
CA LEU A 328 5.09 -24.44 22.14
C LEU A 328 6.57 -24.85 22.08
N PRO A 329 7.26 -25.13 23.20
CA PRO A 329 8.69 -25.43 23.12
C PRO A 329 9.01 -26.82 22.56
N ARG A 330 8.01 -27.71 22.36
CA ARG A 330 8.17 -28.97 21.60
C ARG A 330 8.61 -28.71 20.15
N ARG A 331 8.30 -27.53 19.60
CA ARG A 331 8.72 -27.12 18.24
C ARG A 331 10.24 -27.14 18.08
N ILE A 332 11.01 -26.81 19.11
CA ILE A 332 12.49 -26.89 19.10
C ILE A 332 12.96 -28.32 18.79
N HIS A 333 12.23 -29.32 19.30
CA HIS A 333 12.58 -30.72 19.13
C HIS A 333 12.03 -31.32 17.83
N HIS A 334 10.74 -31.16 17.56
CA HIS A 334 10.06 -31.80 16.43
C HIS A 334 10.15 -31.01 15.12
N GLU A 335 10.36 -29.70 15.19
CA GLU A 335 10.36 -28.80 14.04
C GLU A 335 11.58 -27.85 14.03
N PRO A 336 12.82 -28.35 14.21
CA PRO A 336 13.99 -27.49 14.38
C PRO A 336 14.28 -26.59 13.18
N LYS A 337 13.73 -26.89 12.01
CA LYS A 337 13.85 -26.04 10.80
C LYS A 337 12.90 -24.83 10.81
N TRP A 338 11.86 -24.87 11.65
CA TRP A 338 10.76 -23.89 11.74
C TRP A 338 10.72 -23.22 13.13
N SER A 339 11.81 -23.32 13.90
CA SER A 339 11.93 -22.81 15.27
C SER A 339 12.66 -21.47 15.39
N ASP A 340 13.09 -20.89 14.27
CA ASP A 340 13.82 -19.60 14.21
C ASP A 340 12.95 -18.40 14.62
N VAL A 341 11.67 -18.68 14.86
CA VAL A 341 10.62 -17.78 15.34
C VAL A 341 10.88 -17.27 16.77
N GLY A 342 11.79 -17.87 17.54
CA GLY A 342 12.14 -17.35 18.86
C GLY A 342 13.53 -16.71 18.93
N ILE A 343 13.66 -15.73 19.82
CA ILE A 343 14.89 -15.05 20.21
C ILE A 343 15.72 -16.08 21.00
N LEU A 344 16.56 -16.84 20.30
CA LEU A 344 17.49 -17.78 20.92
C LEU A 344 18.60 -16.98 21.62
N SER A 345 18.55 -16.90 22.94
CA SER A 345 19.72 -16.51 23.72
C SER A 345 20.77 -17.62 23.59
N GLN A 346 21.72 -17.46 22.65
CA GLN A 346 22.90 -18.29 22.43
C GLN A 346 22.65 -19.76 22.01
N ASN A 347 23.32 -20.22 20.94
CA ASN A 347 23.22 -21.58 20.38
C ASN A 347 23.38 -22.73 21.41
N ALA A 348 24.05 -22.50 22.54
CA ALA A 348 24.21 -23.46 23.63
C ALA A 348 22.89 -23.80 24.36
N ASN A 349 21.94 -22.86 24.46
CA ASN A 349 20.68 -23.08 25.16
C ASN A 349 19.71 -23.96 24.37
N ALA A 350 19.71 -23.84 23.03
CA ALA A 350 18.90 -24.68 22.15
C ALA A 350 19.19 -26.18 22.31
N MET A 351 20.48 -26.57 22.36
CA MET A 351 20.86 -27.98 22.59
C MET A 351 20.43 -28.48 23.98
N LYS A 352 20.57 -27.64 25.03
CA LYS A 352 20.15 -27.99 26.39
C LYS A 352 18.64 -28.20 26.48
N LEU A 353 17.84 -27.30 25.88
CA LEU A 353 16.38 -27.43 25.78
C LEU A 353 15.98 -28.69 25.01
N LYS A 354 16.60 -28.95 23.86
CA LYS A 354 16.34 -30.16 23.06
C LYS A 354 16.60 -31.44 23.86
N LYS A 355 17.68 -31.49 24.65
CA LYS A 355 18.00 -32.62 25.52
C LYS A 355 16.97 -32.79 26.65
N LYS A 356 16.60 -31.70 27.34
CA LYS A 356 15.55 -31.72 28.37
C LYS A 356 14.22 -32.30 27.84
N PHE A 357 13.81 -31.90 26.63
CA PHE A 357 12.62 -32.43 25.97
C PHE A 357 12.71 -33.92 25.67
N GLN A 358 13.82 -34.39 25.12
CA GLN A 358 14.03 -35.81 24.85
C GLN A 358 13.94 -36.65 26.13
N ASP A 359 14.46 -36.13 27.25
CA ASP A 359 14.42 -36.82 28.54
C ASP A 359 13.00 -36.85 29.13
N GLU A 360 12.21 -35.79 29.00
CA GLU A 360 10.80 -35.78 29.40
C GLU A 360 9.93 -36.69 28.53
N GLU A 361 10.12 -36.70 27.21
CA GLU A 361 9.34 -37.56 26.32
C GLU A 361 9.62 -39.05 26.60
N LYS A 362 10.88 -39.40 26.92
CA LYS A 362 11.24 -40.74 27.40
C LYS A 362 10.55 -41.10 28.71
N LYS A 363 10.44 -40.16 29.66
CA LYS A 363 9.70 -40.35 30.93
C LYS A 363 8.20 -40.54 30.70
N SER A 364 7.59 -39.75 29.82
CA SER A 364 6.17 -39.84 29.47
C SER A 364 5.83 -41.11 28.69
N LYS A 365 6.69 -41.54 27.74
CA LYS A 365 6.55 -42.83 27.03
C LYS A 365 6.72 -44.03 27.96
N LYS A 366 7.58 -43.96 28.99
CA LYS A 366 7.67 -44.97 30.05
C LYS A 366 6.38 -45.04 30.89
N LYS A 367 5.79 -43.89 31.27
CA LYS A 367 4.50 -43.83 32.00
C LYS A 367 3.30 -44.31 31.18
N GLN A 368 3.27 -44.08 29.86
CA GLN A 368 2.20 -44.58 28.97
C GLN A 368 2.30 -46.08 28.66
N LYS A 369 3.51 -46.66 28.64
CA LYS A 369 3.69 -48.12 28.48
C LYS A 369 3.13 -48.93 29.65
N THR A 370 3.05 -48.34 30.85
CA THR A 370 2.41 -48.95 32.02
C THR A 370 0.88 -48.87 32.02
N SER A 371 0.24 -48.13 31.09
CA SER A 371 -1.21 -47.87 31.14
C SER A 371 -2.02 -48.29 29.91
N LYS A 372 -1.46 -49.04 28.95
CA LYS A 372 -2.19 -49.48 27.76
C LYS A 372 -2.08 -50.99 27.53
N THR A 373 -2.96 -51.73 28.21
CA THR A 373 -3.50 -53.00 27.72
C THR A 373 -4.94 -52.73 27.27
N LEU A 374 -5.30 -53.22 26.07
CA LEU A 374 -6.62 -53.20 25.42
C LEU A 374 -7.11 -51.88 24.80
N THR A 375 -6.96 -51.75 23.48
CA THR A 375 -8.08 -51.91 22.51
C THR A 375 -7.59 -51.83 21.06
N LYS A 376 -8.26 -52.60 20.19
CA LYS A 376 -7.90 -52.99 18.82
C LYS A 376 -7.78 -51.82 17.84
N LYS A 377 -6.79 -51.91 16.94
CA LYS A 377 -6.67 -51.12 15.71
C LYS A 377 -7.80 -51.49 14.74
N VAL A 378 -8.64 -50.52 14.39
CA VAL A 378 -9.44 -50.53 13.15
C VAL A 378 -8.56 -49.91 12.06
N VAL A 379 -8.48 -50.58 10.92
CA VAL A 379 -7.77 -50.10 9.73
C VAL A 379 -8.80 -49.36 8.88
N GLU A 380 -8.71 -48.04 8.82
CA GLU A 380 -9.49 -47.21 7.88
C GLU A 380 -8.70 -46.99 6.58
N LEU A 381 -9.37 -47.27 5.46
CA LEU A 381 -8.89 -46.99 4.10
C LEU A 381 -9.10 -45.51 3.78
N ASN A 382 -7.99 -44.78 3.61
CA ASN A 382 -8.01 -43.35 3.26
C ASN A 382 -8.19 -43.14 1.76
N SER A 383 -9.32 -42.57 1.35
CA SER A 383 -9.54 -42.05 -0.01
C SER A 383 -9.12 -40.56 -0.11
N TRP A 384 -8.59 -40.15 -1.27
CA TRP A 384 -8.09 -38.80 -1.54
C TRP A 384 -9.01 -38.07 -2.53
N GLY A 385 -9.80 -37.11 -2.05
CA GLY A 385 -10.65 -36.25 -2.88
C GLY A 385 -9.87 -35.15 -3.63
N PHE A 386 -9.17 -35.50 -4.71
CA PHE A 386 -8.70 -34.53 -5.71
C PHE A 386 -8.79 -35.11 -7.12
N GLY A 387 -9.73 -34.62 -7.93
CA GLY A 387 -9.86 -34.97 -9.33
C GLY A 387 -8.68 -34.46 -10.17
N ILE A 388 -7.99 -35.36 -10.84
CA ILE A 388 -6.95 -35.08 -11.83
C ILE A 388 -7.60 -35.11 -13.21
N ARG A 389 -7.53 -34.01 -13.98
CA ARG A 389 -7.78 -34.05 -15.44
C ARG A 389 -6.59 -34.76 -16.11
N LYS A 390 -6.89 -35.79 -16.90
CA LYS A 390 -5.91 -36.59 -17.66
C LYS A 390 -5.15 -35.75 -18.70
N LYS A 391 -3.86 -36.06 -18.84
CA LYS A 391 -2.99 -35.77 -19.99
C LYS A 391 -3.58 -36.32 -21.29
N VAL A 392 -3.39 -35.59 -22.40
CA VAL A 392 -3.31 -36.16 -23.74
C VAL A 392 -1.91 -35.83 -24.27
N GLU A 393 -1.25 -36.86 -24.81
CA GLU A 393 0.10 -36.86 -25.37
C GLU A 393 0.19 -36.10 -26.70
N MET A 394 1.41 -35.69 -27.03
CA MET A 394 1.81 -35.00 -28.24
C MET A 394 2.79 -35.93 -28.98
N ASP A 395 2.55 -36.22 -30.26
CA ASP A 395 3.61 -36.58 -31.21
C ASP A 395 3.12 -36.60 -32.69
N GLN A 396 3.76 -35.78 -33.56
CA GLN A 396 4.44 -36.14 -34.83
C GLN A 396 4.48 -35.06 -35.94
N LEU A 397 5.74 -34.62 -36.17
CA LEU A 397 6.52 -34.12 -37.33
C LEU A 397 5.95 -33.57 -38.68
N VAL A 398 6.35 -32.31 -38.98
CA VAL A 398 7.19 -31.73 -40.10
C VAL A 398 6.91 -32.01 -41.61
N LYS A 399 6.87 -30.90 -42.38
CA LYS A 399 7.35 -30.56 -43.77
C LYS A 399 6.20 -29.96 -44.61
N SER A 400 6.31 -28.89 -45.41
CA SER A 400 7.39 -28.38 -46.27
C SER A 400 7.11 -26.93 -46.76
N THR A 401 8.13 -26.33 -47.37
CA THR A 401 8.30 -24.95 -47.90
C THR A 401 7.63 -24.72 -49.27
N ALA A 402 7.16 -23.49 -49.59
CA ALA A 402 7.58 -22.68 -50.77
C ALA A 402 6.63 -21.50 -51.13
N GLN A 403 7.26 -20.30 -51.23
CA GLN A 403 7.06 -19.10 -52.08
C GLN A 403 5.77 -18.85 -52.89
N THR A 404 5.30 -17.59 -52.86
CA THR A 404 5.35 -16.66 -54.02
C THR A 404 5.12 -15.20 -53.64
N SER A 405 5.84 -14.32 -54.32
CA SER A 405 5.83 -12.84 -54.27
C SER A 405 4.99 -12.25 -55.41
N VAL A 406 4.37 -11.07 -55.23
CA VAL A 406 4.24 -10.03 -56.28
C VAL A 406 4.23 -8.64 -55.61
N ARG A 407 5.04 -7.72 -56.15
CA ARG A 407 5.11 -6.27 -55.88
C ARG A 407 4.09 -5.53 -56.73
N GLU A 408 3.64 -4.36 -56.29
CA GLU A 408 3.40 -3.22 -57.18
C GLU A 408 3.67 -1.88 -56.46
N ASP A 409 4.42 -1.01 -57.16
CA ASP A 409 5.00 0.24 -56.71
C ASP A 409 3.96 1.38 -56.53
N SER A 410 4.03 2.03 -55.37
CA SER A 410 3.79 3.47 -55.23
C SER A 410 4.67 3.92 -54.08
N GLY A 411 5.53 4.94 -54.24
CA GLY A 411 6.60 5.28 -53.28
C GLY A 411 6.14 5.20 -51.82
N GLU A 412 6.51 4.10 -51.17
CA GLU A 412 5.90 3.68 -49.91
C GLU A 412 6.68 4.29 -48.75
N TRP A 413 6.03 4.46 -47.60
CA TRP A 413 6.65 4.90 -46.35
C TRP A 413 7.97 4.16 -46.01
N ILE A 414 8.13 2.94 -46.52
CA ILE A 414 9.32 2.09 -46.39
C ILE A 414 10.54 2.67 -47.12
N ASP A 415 10.35 3.42 -48.21
CA ASP A 415 11.42 3.94 -49.07
C ASP A 415 11.96 5.32 -48.63
N LEU A 416 11.37 5.94 -47.60
CA LEU A 416 11.85 7.21 -47.04
C LEU A 416 13.15 7.00 -46.23
N PRO A 417 14.21 7.81 -46.46
CA PRO A 417 15.42 7.77 -45.64
C PRO A 417 15.12 8.06 -44.16
N ASP A 418 15.87 7.42 -43.26
CA ASP A 418 15.70 7.58 -41.81
C ASP A 418 15.75 9.04 -41.35
N ASP A 419 16.60 9.87 -41.96
CA ASP A 419 16.69 11.30 -41.63
C ASP A 419 15.42 12.08 -42.01
N SER A 420 14.79 11.72 -43.13
CA SER A 420 13.49 12.30 -43.52
C SER A 420 12.38 11.83 -42.59
N LYS A 421 12.39 10.55 -42.18
CA LYS A 421 11.47 10.01 -41.17
C LYS A 421 11.63 10.70 -39.82
N ARG A 422 12.87 10.99 -39.38
CA ARG A 422 13.15 11.74 -38.14
C ARG A 422 12.54 13.14 -38.18
N GLU A 423 12.68 13.87 -39.28
CA GLU A 423 12.07 15.20 -39.42
C GLU A 423 10.55 15.16 -39.38
N ILE A 424 9.94 14.13 -39.95
CA ILE A 424 8.49 13.89 -39.83
C ILE A 424 8.13 13.61 -38.37
N PHE A 425 8.84 12.70 -37.71
CA PHE A 425 8.57 12.32 -36.32
C PHE A 425 8.73 13.48 -35.34
N LYS A 426 9.71 14.37 -35.55
CA LYS A 426 9.86 15.60 -34.76
C LYS A 426 8.56 16.41 -34.69
N ARG A 427 7.74 16.37 -35.75
CA ARG A 427 6.47 17.09 -35.90
C ARG A 427 5.23 16.30 -35.48
N LEU A 428 5.35 14.99 -35.24
CA LEU A 428 4.24 14.15 -34.80
C LEU A 428 3.96 14.29 -33.30
N ASP A 429 2.68 14.28 -32.93
CA ASP A 429 2.23 14.20 -31.54
C ASP A 429 2.57 12.84 -30.90
N LEU A 430 2.46 12.76 -29.57
CA LEU A 430 2.80 11.56 -28.79
C LEU A 430 2.05 10.29 -29.26
N MET A 431 0.75 10.40 -29.57
CA MET A 431 -0.07 9.26 -29.99
C MET A 431 0.29 8.81 -31.40
N SER A 432 0.52 9.77 -32.30
CA SER A 432 0.98 9.50 -33.66
C SER A 432 2.35 8.82 -33.66
N ARG A 433 3.31 9.29 -32.84
CA ARG A 433 4.60 8.60 -32.66
C ARG A 433 4.44 7.19 -32.10
N HIS A 434 3.57 7.00 -31.10
CA HIS A 434 3.31 5.68 -30.53
C HIS A 434 2.70 4.71 -31.56
N ALA A 435 1.80 5.18 -32.41
CA ALA A 435 1.24 4.40 -33.50
C ALA A 435 2.31 3.99 -34.51
N VAL A 436 3.18 4.92 -34.92
CA VAL A 436 4.27 4.62 -35.87
C VAL A 436 5.31 3.66 -35.30
N ARG A 437 5.60 3.73 -34.00
CA ARG A 437 6.46 2.77 -33.27
C ARG A 437 5.99 1.31 -33.39
N CYS A 438 4.70 1.10 -33.71
CA CYS A 438 4.09 -0.21 -33.89
C CYS A 438 4.06 -0.70 -35.35
N VAL A 439 4.57 0.09 -36.31
CA VAL A 439 4.50 -0.20 -37.75
C VAL A 439 5.63 -1.14 -38.19
N SER A 440 6.89 -0.83 -37.89
CA SER A 440 8.06 -1.66 -38.25
C SER A 440 9.20 -1.54 -37.22
N HIS A 441 10.19 -2.43 -37.29
CA HIS A 441 11.38 -2.35 -36.43
C HIS A 441 12.22 -1.10 -36.74
N ALA A 442 12.41 -0.78 -38.04
CA ALA A 442 13.15 0.39 -38.47
C ALA A 442 12.47 1.69 -38.00
N ASP A 443 11.15 1.81 -38.21
CA ASP A 443 10.43 3.00 -37.74
C ASP A 443 10.43 3.10 -36.21
N ARG A 444 10.40 1.97 -35.49
CA ARG A 444 10.57 1.95 -34.03
C ARG A 444 11.93 2.50 -33.61
N GLU A 445 13.01 2.07 -34.23
CA GLU A 445 14.36 2.57 -33.91
C GLU A 445 14.49 4.07 -34.18
N VAL A 446 13.91 4.54 -35.29
CA VAL A 446 13.92 5.96 -35.65
C VAL A 446 13.07 6.79 -34.68
N VAL A 447 11.87 6.33 -34.29
CA VAL A 447 11.04 6.96 -33.25
C VAL A 447 11.78 6.96 -31.90
N ASP A 448 12.36 5.83 -31.50
CA ASP A 448 13.05 5.64 -30.22
C ASP A 448 14.37 6.44 -30.16
N SER A 449 14.94 6.81 -31.31
CA SER A 449 16.11 7.71 -31.40
C SER A 449 15.75 9.21 -31.48
N THR A 450 14.46 9.54 -31.56
CA THR A 450 13.99 10.93 -31.67
C THR A 450 13.44 11.41 -30.33
N ASP A 451 14.08 12.43 -29.75
CA ASP A 451 13.67 12.99 -28.48
C ASP A 451 12.25 13.57 -28.52
N LEU A 452 11.52 13.41 -27.42
CA LEU A 452 10.19 13.96 -27.22
C LEU A 452 10.10 14.60 -25.83
N TYR A 453 9.68 15.86 -25.80
CA TYR A 453 9.36 16.56 -24.57
C TYR A 453 7.84 16.56 -24.36
N VAL A 454 7.40 16.14 -23.17
CA VAL A 454 5.99 16.18 -22.76
C VAL A 454 5.85 17.17 -21.61
N PRO A 455 5.16 18.31 -21.77
CA PRO A 455 5.08 19.35 -20.75
C PRO A 455 4.67 18.85 -19.36
N ARG A 456 3.57 18.09 -19.27
CA ARG A 456 3.07 17.58 -18.00
C ARG A 456 2.26 16.29 -18.19
N VAL A 457 2.47 15.34 -17.29
CA VAL A 457 1.67 14.11 -17.20
C VAL A 457 1.13 14.02 -15.77
N ARG A 458 -0.18 13.78 -15.63
CA ARG A 458 -0.84 13.59 -14.33
C ARG A 458 -1.40 12.18 -14.23
N PHE A 459 -1.09 11.51 -13.14
CA PHE A 459 -1.76 10.31 -12.68
C PHE A 459 -2.53 10.62 -11.40
N SER A 460 -3.83 10.33 -11.38
CA SER A 460 -4.65 10.49 -10.18
C SER A 460 -5.34 9.17 -9.81
N GLN A 461 -5.30 8.81 -8.52
CA GLN A 461 -6.08 7.71 -7.95
C GLN A 461 -7.33 8.29 -7.30
N GLY A 462 -8.49 7.85 -7.80
CA GLY A 462 -9.81 8.25 -7.34
C GLY A 462 -10.38 7.23 -6.34
N ARG A 463 -11.54 7.55 -5.78
CA ARG A 463 -12.30 6.60 -4.95
C ARG A 463 -12.76 5.40 -5.79
N ASP A 464 -13.08 4.31 -5.11
CA ASP A 464 -13.59 3.08 -5.75
C ASP A 464 -12.65 2.53 -6.84
N ASN A 465 -11.34 2.56 -6.59
CA ASN A 465 -10.28 2.12 -7.51
C ASN A 465 -10.27 2.84 -8.89
N LYS A 466 -10.99 3.96 -9.07
CA LYS A 466 -10.88 4.74 -10.31
C LYS A 466 -9.46 5.27 -10.50
N ALA A 467 -9.04 5.39 -11.75
CA ALA A 467 -7.78 6.05 -12.10
C ALA A 467 -7.99 7.08 -13.21
N LEU A 468 -7.07 8.04 -13.30
CA LEU A 468 -7.07 9.07 -14.32
C LEU A 468 -5.63 9.30 -14.81
N ILE A 469 -5.47 9.37 -16.13
CA ILE A 469 -4.25 9.89 -16.76
C ILE A 469 -4.64 11.12 -17.56
N VAL A 470 -3.90 12.23 -17.36
CA VAL A 470 -3.97 13.40 -18.24
C VAL A 470 -2.58 13.70 -18.77
N VAL A 471 -2.46 13.76 -20.09
CA VAL A 471 -1.22 14.06 -20.80
C VAL A 471 -1.40 15.42 -21.44
N TYR A 472 -0.69 16.43 -20.95
CA TYR A 472 -0.68 17.76 -21.54
C TYR A 472 0.42 17.84 -22.59
N THR A 473 0.03 18.14 -23.82
CA THR A 473 0.96 18.32 -24.96
C THR A 473 1.20 19.80 -25.27
N GLY A 474 0.34 20.69 -24.77
CA GLY A 474 0.44 22.14 -24.99
C GLY A 474 -0.62 22.92 -24.21
N ILE A 475 -0.71 24.22 -24.50
CA ILE A 475 -1.74 25.10 -23.92
C ILE A 475 -3.10 24.71 -24.50
N ASP A 476 -4.07 24.43 -23.61
CA ASP A 476 -5.40 23.93 -23.96
C ASP A 476 -5.39 22.60 -24.77
N GLU A 477 -4.25 21.91 -24.83
CA GLU A 477 -4.06 20.64 -25.53
C GLU A 477 -3.71 19.51 -24.56
N PHE A 478 -4.63 18.56 -24.39
CA PHE A 478 -4.47 17.41 -23.50
C PHE A 478 -5.24 16.17 -23.96
N LEU A 479 -4.67 15.01 -23.68
CA LEU A 479 -5.32 13.71 -23.75
C LEU A 479 -5.73 13.29 -22.34
N ARG A 480 -6.98 12.89 -22.16
CA ARG A 480 -7.56 12.45 -20.89
C ARG A 480 -8.03 11.00 -21.01
N LEU A 481 -7.61 10.16 -20.08
CA LEU A 481 -8.00 8.75 -19.97
C LEU A 481 -8.57 8.50 -18.57
N GLU A 482 -9.85 8.20 -18.47
CA GLU A 482 -10.50 7.81 -17.22
C GLU A 482 -10.77 6.32 -17.18
N PHE A 483 -10.43 5.70 -16.04
CA PHE A 483 -10.51 4.27 -15.83
C PHE A 483 -11.50 3.98 -14.70
N SER A 484 -12.45 3.10 -14.97
CA SER A 484 -13.42 2.64 -13.98
C SER A 484 -13.69 1.14 -14.14
N GLU A 485 -14.07 0.48 -13.05
CA GLU A 485 -14.39 -0.95 -13.06
C GLU A 485 -15.88 -1.15 -13.41
N LEU A 486 -16.17 -2.10 -14.31
CA LEU A 486 -17.53 -2.54 -14.59
C LEU A 486 -18.08 -3.31 -13.40
N LYS A 487 -19.29 -2.92 -12.96
CA LYS A 487 -19.97 -3.53 -11.81
C LYS A 487 -20.79 -4.79 -12.17
N ASP A 488 -21.03 -5.03 -13.46
CA ASP A 488 -21.88 -6.12 -13.97
C ASP A 488 -21.12 -7.45 -14.18
N GLU A 489 -21.86 -8.51 -14.52
CA GLU A 489 -21.40 -9.91 -14.63
C GLU A 489 -20.19 -10.11 -15.57
N THR A 490 -19.98 -9.21 -16.53
CA THR A 490 -18.92 -9.31 -17.53
C THR A 490 -17.52 -9.03 -16.98
N ARG A 491 -17.39 -8.31 -15.84
CA ARG A 491 -16.13 -7.87 -15.18
C ARG A 491 -15.10 -7.23 -16.16
N GLY A 492 -14.54 -6.07 -15.82
CA GLY A 492 -13.52 -5.45 -16.68
C GLY A 492 -13.25 -3.99 -16.38
N THR A 493 -12.31 -3.38 -17.10
CA THR A 493 -11.98 -1.95 -16.99
C THR A 493 -12.56 -1.20 -18.17
N VAL A 494 -13.41 -0.21 -17.89
CA VAL A 494 -13.85 0.78 -18.87
C VAL A 494 -12.83 1.89 -18.94
N ILE A 495 -12.43 2.25 -20.15
CA ILE A 495 -11.54 3.36 -20.44
C ILE A 495 -12.31 4.39 -21.26
N HIS A 496 -12.50 5.58 -20.70
CA HIS A 496 -13.01 6.74 -21.42
C HIS A 496 -11.83 7.56 -21.90
N ARG A 497 -11.69 7.71 -23.21
CA ARG A 497 -10.66 8.52 -23.86
C ARG A 497 -11.27 9.79 -24.43
N LEU A 498 -10.76 10.94 -23.98
CA LEU A 498 -11.15 12.28 -24.42
C LEU A 498 -9.93 13.06 -24.91
N GLN A 499 -10.14 13.90 -25.91
CA GLN A 499 -9.12 14.82 -26.42
C GLN A 499 -9.62 16.25 -26.24
N ASN A 500 -8.87 17.08 -25.51
CA ASN A 500 -9.17 18.49 -25.25
C ASN A 500 -10.59 18.74 -24.70
N SER A 501 -11.15 17.77 -23.99
CA SER A 501 -12.50 17.82 -23.44
C SER A 501 -12.58 17.16 -22.06
N TYR A 502 -13.54 17.65 -21.28
CA TYR A 502 -13.91 17.15 -19.96
C TYR A 502 -15.29 16.48 -19.97
N ASP A 503 -16.03 16.55 -21.09
CA ASP A 503 -17.37 15.99 -21.20
C ASP A 503 -17.32 14.51 -21.57
N LEU A 504 -17.68 13.64 -20.62
CA LEU A 504 -17.71 12.19 -20.82
C LEU A 504 -18.63 11.74 -21.97
N ASN A 505 -19.60 12.56 -22.38
CA ASN A 505 -20.44 12.27 -23.55
C ASN A 505 -19.66 12.35 -24.87
N GLU A 506 -18.54 13.07 -24.89
CA GLU A 506 -17.64 13.17 -26.04
C GLU A 506 -16.57 12.06 -26.03
N ALA A 507 -16.56 11.20 -25.01
CA ALA A 507 -15.54 10.18 -24.86
C ALA A 507 -15.70 9.05 -25.87
N SER A 508 -14.57 8.64 -26.46
CA SER A 508 -14.47 7.30 -27.02
C SER A 508 -14.31 6.29 -25.88
N VAL A 509 -15.07 5.19 -25.91
CA VAL A 509 -15.09 4.20 -24.83
C VAL A 509 -14.46 2.89 -25.32
N LYS A 510 -13.60 2.31 -24.50
CA LYS A 510 -13.06 0.96 -24.70
C LYS A 510 -13.24 0.14 -23.44
N VAL A 511 -13.77 -1.07 -23.59
CA VAL A 511 -13.88 -2.03 -22.49
C VAL A 511 -12.78 -3.07 -22.64
N LEU A 512 -11.96 -3.21 -21.61
CA LEU A 512 -11.02 -4.31 -21.50
C LEU A 512 -11.68 -5.44 -20.70
N PRO A 513 -11.66 -6.69 -21.20
CA PRO A 513 -12.19 -7.84 -20.46
C PRO A 513 -11.36 -8.05 -19.20
N TYR A 514 -11.98 -8.62 -18.16
CA TYR A 514 -11.32 -8.95 -16.90
C TYR A 514 -10.05 -9.81 -17.12
N ASP A 515 -8.88 -9.23 -16.82
CA ASP A 515 -7.57 -9.88 -16.89
C ASP A 515 -6.85 -9.90 -15.53
N ASP A 516 -7.61 -9.90 -14.43
CA ASP A 516 -7.12 -9.79 -13.05
C ASP A 516 -6.31 -8.51 -12.73
N LYS A 517 -6.37 -7.48 -13.60
CA LYS A 517 -5.78 -6.16 -13.33
C LYS A 517 -6.83 -5.15 -12.89
N THR A 518 -6.47 -4.36 -11.89
CA THR A 518 -7.23 -3.19 -11.43
C THR A 518 -7.13 -2.03 -12.43
N SER A 519 -8.04 -1.06 -12.34
CA SER A 519 -7.97 0.18 -13.14
C SER A 519 -6.64 0.93 -12.96
N VAL A 520 -6.04 0.87 -11.76
CA VAL A 520 -4.71 1.43 -11.46
C VAL A 520 -3.61 0.67 -12.20
N GLU A 521 -3.64 -0.65 -12.24
CA GLU A 521 -2.65 -1.47 -12.96
C GLU A 521 -2.76 -1.29 -14.49
N VAL A 522 -3.98 -1.15 -15.01
CA VAL A 522 -4.21 -0.82 -16.42
C VAL A 522 -3.64 0.56 -16.76
N ALA A 523 -3.95 1.57 -15.94
CA ALA A 523 -3.42 2.92 -16.11
C ALA A 523 -1.88 2.93 -16.04
N GLY A 524 -1.29 2.26 -15.06
CA GLY A 524 0.16 2.16 -14.93
C GLY A 524 0.84 1.43 -16.09
N SER A 525 0.20 0.39 -16.63
CA SER A 525 0.68 -0.29 -17.86
C SER A 525 0.69 0.64 -19.07
N ILE A 526 -0.30 1.52 -19.19
CA ILE A 526 -0.37 2.54 -20.23
C ILE A 526 0.74 3.58 -20.01
N LEU A 527 0.92 4.08 -18.78
CA LEU A 527 2.01 5.01 -18.46
C LEU A 527 3.37 4.41 -18.80
N LYS A 528 3.60 3.15 -18.44
CA LYS A 528 4.81 2.41 -18.82
C LYS A 528 5.04 2.46 -20.32
N THR A 529 4.01 2.03 -21.07
CA THR A 529 4.08 1.87 -22.53
C THR A 529 4.32 3.21 -23.24
N LEU A 530 3.75 4.29 -22.72
CA LEU A 530 3.83 5.61 -23.33
C LEU A 530 5.08 6.40 -22.93
N PHE A 531 5.56 6.28 -21.69
CA PHE A 531 6.52 7.24 -21.13
C PHE A 531 7.81 6.63 -20.60
N VAL A 532 7.89 5.31 -20.42
CA VAL A 532 9.17 4.66 -20.05
C VAL A 532 9.98 4.43 -21.31
N HIS A 533 10.62 5.50 -21.77
CA HIS A 533 11.56 5.42 -22.86
C HIS A 533 12.67 6.45 -22.70
N LYS A 534 13.89 6.08 -23.11
CA LYS A 534 15.08 6.94 -22.94
C LYS A 534 14.98 8.26 -23.71
N SER A 535 14.21 8.33 -24.79
CA SER A 535 14.04 9.56 -25.59
C SER A 535 12.92 10.48 -25.09
N ILE A 536 12.13 10.05 -24.10
CA ILE A 536 11.00 10.83 -23.60
C ILE A 536 11.40 11.52 -22.31
N LEU A 537 11.29 12.84 -22.29
CA LEU A 537 11.49 13.67 -21.10
C LEU A 537 10.18 14.36 -20.74
N ILE A 538 9.69 14.11 -19.52
CA ILE A 538 8.51 14.77 -18.98
C ILE A 538 8.96 16.03 -18.23
N GLY A 539 8.31 17.16 -18.48
CA GLY A 539 8.49 18.39 -17.71
C GLY A 539 8.08 18.18 -16.25
N THR A 540 6.77 17.99 -16.03
CA THR A 540 6.22 17.70 -14.69
C THR A 540 5.44 16.38 -14.67
N MET A 541 5.79 15.46 -13.76
CA MET A 541 4.98 14.27 -13.45
C MET A 541 4.22 14.50 -12.14
N GLU A 542 2.89 14.46 -12.22
CA GLU A 542 1.98 14.73 -11.11
C GLU A 542 1.34 13.44 -10.61
N PHE A 543 1.41 13.16 -9.31
CA PHE A 543 0.74 12.04 -8.65
C PHE A 543 -0.24 12.56 -7.60
N GLU A 544 -1.53 12.29 -7.77
CA GLU A 544 -2.57 12.71 -6.83
C GLU A 544 -3.35 11.52 -6.28
N PHE A 545 -3.28 11.29 -4.97
CA PHE A 545 -4.06 10.23 -4.32
C PHE A 545 -5.24 10.83 -3.55
N SER A 546 -6.43 10.29 -3.80
CA SER A 546 -7.68 10.79 -3.19
C SER A 546 -7.87 10.35 -1.75
N GLU A 547 -7.14 9.32 -1.34
CA GLU A 547 -7.29 8.71 -0.02
C GLU A 547 -6.12 9.07 0.89
N GLY A 548 -6.42 9.58 2.10
CA GLY A 548 -5.43 10.00 3.08
C GLY A 548 -4.83 8.84 3.90
N SER A 549 -5.43 7.65 3.79
CA SER A 549 -4.92 6.43 4.38
C SER A 549 -3.59 6.04 3.75
N GLU A 550 -2.53 6.06 4.55
CA GLU A 550 -1.19 5.63 4.14
C GLU A 550 -1.20 4.25 3.49
N MET A 551 -2.03 3.33 4.00
CA MET A 551 -2.16 1.98 3.47
C MET A 551 -2.72 1.96 2.04
N ILE A 552 -3.75 2.75 1.74
CA ILE A 552 -4.34 2.80 0.40
C ILE A 552 -3.36 3.45 -0.59
N GLN A 553 -2.58 4.43 -0.12
CA GLN A 553 -1.50 5.01 -0.91
C GLN A 553 -0.37 4.00 -1.18
N LEU A 554 0.03 3.19 -0.18
CA LEU A 554 1.01 2.11 -0.34
C LEU A 554 0.52 1.06 -1.34
N VAL A 555 -0.74 0.62 -1.25
CA VAL A 555 -1.34 -0.32 -2.19
C VAL A 555 -1.35 0.27 -3.60
N THR A 556 -1.79 1.51 -3.75
CA THR A 556 -1.80 2.21 -5.05
C THR A 556 -0.40 2.29 -5.65
N PHE A 557 0.60 2.64 -4.85
CA PHE A 557 2.01 2.66 -5.26
C PHE A 557 2.52 1.27 -5.64
N GLY A 558 2.17 0.23 -4.89
CA GLY A 558 2.50 -1.17 -5.19
C GLY A 558 1.90 -1.64 -6.53
N LEU A 559 0.63 -1.34 -6.77
CA LEU A 559 -0.06 -1.63 -8.03
C LEU A 559 0.59 -0.91 -9.22
N LEU A 560 0.94 0.36 -9.02
CA LEU A 560 1.61 1.17 -10.04
C LEU A 560 3.01 0.60 -10.35
N THR A 561 3.85 0.36 -9.36
CA THR A 561 5.21 -0.22 -9.55
C THR A 561 5.17 -1.59 -10.22
N ARG A 562 4.22 -2.46 -9.84
CA ARG A 562 4.01 -3.76 -10.49
C ARG A 562 3.69 -3.62 -11.97
N SER A 563 2.77 -2.71 -12.32
CA SER A 563 2.41 -2.48 -13.73
C SER A 563 3.57 -1.97 -14.58
N MET A 564 4.54 -1.31 -13.94
CA MET A 564 5.78 -0.85 -14.56
C MET A 564 6.76 -2.01 -14.81
N GLY A 565 6.49 -3.23 -14.31
CA GLY A 565 7.41 -4.37 -14.35
C GLY A 565 8.67 -4.14 -13.49
N GLY A 566 8.57 -3.24 -12.51
CA GLY A 566 9.63 -2.94 -11.55
C GLY A 566 9.39 -3.63 -10.21
N HIS A 567 10.48 -3.83 -9.46
CA HIS A 567 10.43 -4.22 -8.05
C HIS A 567 10.37 -2.93 -7.20
N PRO A 568 9.64 -2.88 -6.06
CA PRO A 568 9.52 -1.67 -5.20
C PRO A 568 10.82 -1.09 -4.60
N LEU A 569 11.98 -1.55 -5.05
CA LEU A 569 13.32 -1.20 -4.53
C LEU A 569 14.38 -0.98 -5.59
N TYR A 570 14.13 -1.54 -6.79
CA TYR A 570 15.09 -1.49 -7.87
C TYR A 570 14.40 -0.77 -9.02
N PRO A 571 14.86 0.43 -9.39
CA PRO A 571 14.34 1.14 -10.54
C PRO A 571 14.63 0.30 -11.80
N VAL A 572 13.62 -0.37 -12.35
CA VAL A 572 13.74 -1.10 -13.63
C VAL A 572 13.30 -0.21 -14.78
N ASN A 573 12.17 0.48 -14.59
CA ASN A 573 11.51 1.31 -15.60
C ASN A 573 11.16 2.64 -14.95
N VAL A 574 12.06 3.63 -15.11
CA VAL A 574 11.89 4.97 -14.53
C VAL A 574 11.44 5.97 -15.57
N PHE A 575 10.62 6.92 -15.15
CA PHE A 575 10.29 8.09 -15.93
C PHE A 575 11.43 9.10 -15.86
N ARG A 576 11.86 9.63 -17.01
CA ARG A 576 12.74 10.80 -17.05
C ARG A 576 11.88 12.04 -16.85
N VAL A 577 12.02 12.69 -15.70
CA VAL A 577 11.13 13.78 -15.26
C VAL A 577 11.97 14.92 -14.72
N LYS A 578 11.70 16.16 -15.10
CA LYS A 578 12.36 17.34 -14.50
C LYS A 578 11.78 17.72 -13.13
N LYS A 579 10.46 17.62 -12.97
CA LYS A 579 9.73 17.99 -11.75
C LYS A 579 8.71 16.94 -11.33
N MET A 580 8.71 16.56 -10.06
CA MET A 580 7.63 15.78 -9.45
C MET A 580 6.64 16.72 -8.75
N ALA A 581 5.35 16.50 -8.92
CA ALA A 581 4.29 17.16 -8.14
C ALA A 581 3.42 16.11 -7.44
N THR A 582 3.06 16.34 -6.18
CA THR A 582 2.16 15.48 -5.42
C THR A 582 1.11 16.32 -4.70
N ASN A 583 0.02 15.72 -4.23
CA ASN A 583 -0.95 16.43 -3.40
C ASN A 583 -0.66 16.28 -1.90
N TRP A 584 -1.10 17.24 -1.09
CA TRP A 584 -0.82 17.27 0.35
C TRP A 584 -1.37 16.15 1.21
N TYR A 585 -2.33 15.39 0.70
CA TYR A 585 -2.82 14.20 1.38
C TYR A 585 -1.80 13.06 1.35
N MET A 586 -0.81 13.13 0.45
CA MET A 586 0.19 12.10 0.28
C MET A 586 1.19 12.07 1.43
N LYS A 587 1.49 10.87 1.93
CA LYS A 587 2.44 10.65 3.03
C LYS A 587 3.88 10.79 2.53
N ASN A 588 4.77 11.28 3.39
CA ASN A 588 6.18 11.52 3.04
C ASN A 588 6.88 10.24 2.57
N GLU A 589 6.54 9.11 3.20
CA GLU A 589 7.04 7.78 2.88
C GLU A 589 6.72 7.39 1.43
N ILE A 590 5.50 7.70 0.97
CA ILE A 590 5.04 7.45 -0.40
C ILE A 590 5.72 8.40 -1.38
N ILE A 591 5.79 9.69 -1.05
CA ILE A 591 6.47 10.71 -1.87
C ILE A 591 7.92 10.28 -2.13
N ASN A 592 8.62 9.85 -1.07
CA ASN A 592 9.97 9.33 -1.17
C ASN A 592 10.01 8.05 -2.01
N ALA A 593 9.11 7.09 -1.81
CA ALA A 593 9.08 5.86 -2.59
C ALA A 593 8.88 6.12 -4.10
N ILE A 594 7.99 7.03 -4.48
CA ILE A 594 7.80 7.45 -5.88
C ILE A 594 9.10 8.04 -6.44
N ARG A 595 9.72 8.97 -5.69
CA ARG A 595 10.97 9.61 -6.10
C ARG A 595 12.11 8.62 -6.32
N GLU A 596 12.24 7.64 -5.44
CA GLU A 596 13.34 6.67 -5.47
C GLU A 596 13.12 5.53 -6.49
N VAL A 597 11.88 5.13 -6.74
CA VAL A 597 11.55 3.91 -7.50
C VAL A 597 11.03 4.20 -8.91
N LEU A 598 10.25 5.27 -9.10
CA LEU A 598 9.58 5.56 -10.37
C LEU A 598 10.28 6.62 -11.21
N LEU A 599 11.19 7.42 -10.64
CA LEU A 599 11.76 8.58 -11.30
C LEU A 599 13.29 8.47 -11.50
N SER A 600 13.77 9.00 -12.62
CA SER A 600 15.20 9.15 -12.89
C SER A 600 15.82 10.18 -11.95
N LYS A 601 16.78 9.75 -11.13
CA LYS A 601 17.52 10.65 -10.22
C LYS A 601 18.40 11.65 -10.95
N GLU A 602 18.80 11.36 -12.18
CA GLU A 602 19.64 12.25 -12.97
C GLU A 602 18.83 13.44 -13.46
N ASP A 603 17.66 13.18 -14.07
CA ASP A 603 16.81 14.20 -14.70
C ASP A 603 15.99 15.00 -13.66
N LEU A 604 15.66 14.43 -12.49
CA LEU A 604 14.79 15.07 -11.50
C LEU A 604 15.49 16.27 -10.83
N VAL A 605 14.94 17.47 -10.97
CA VAL A 605 15.47 18.73 -10.43
C VAL A 605 14.67 19.21 -9.22
N GLU A 606 13.35 19.04 -9.25
CA GLU A 606 12.44 19.59 -8.24
C GLU A 606 11.37 18.57 -7.83
N SER A 607 10.95 18.62 -6.56
CA SER A 607 9.82 17.85 -6.05
C SER A 607 8.95 18.73 -5.18
N ASP A 608 7.69 18.88 -5.59
CA ASP A 608 6.69 19.73 -4.97
C ASP A 608 5.58 18.88 -4.35
N ASN A 609 5.17 19.24 -3.14
CA ASN A 609 3.94 18.76 -2.50
C ASN A 609 2.94 19.92 -2.44
N ASP A 610 1.95 19.90 -3.32
CA ASP A 610 1.08 21.03 -3.61
C ASP A 610 -0.23 21.02 -2.78
N ILE A 611 -0.58 22.21 -2.27
CA ILE A 611 -1.91 22.56 -1.75
C ILE A 611 -2.47 23.73 -2.53
N LEU A 612 -3.75 23.64 -2.86
CA LEU A 612 -4.55 24.78 -3.29
C LEU A 612 -5.54 25.20 -2.20
N LYS A 613 -5.45 26.45 -1.77
CA LYS A 613 -6.44 27.06 -0.87
C LYS A 613 -7.32 28.04 -1.64
N ILE A 614 -8.60 27.71 -1.76
CA ILE A 614 -9.60 28.46 -2.50
C ILE A 614 -10.25 29.56 -1.64
N TYR A 615 -10.64 30.65 -2.28
CA TYR A 615 -11.34 31.79 -1.70
C TYR A 615 -12.54 32.16 -2.60
N PRO A 616 -13.61 32.80 -2.08
CA PRO A 616 -14.89 32.98 -2.79
C PRO A 616 -14.78 33.60 -4.18
N ASN A 617 -13.78 34.44 -4.42
CA ASN A 617 -13.66 35.23 -5.65
C ASN A 617 -12.96 34.50 -6.79
N MET A 618 -12.45 33.27 -6.57
CA MET A 618 -11.85 32.41 -7.60
C MET A 618 -10.82 33.13 -8.51
N ALA A 619 -10.05 34.06 -7.93
CA ALA A 619 -8.97 34.71 -8.64
C ALA A 619 -7.87 33.69 -9.00
N PRO A 620 -7.13 33.90 -10.10
CA PRO A 620 -5.92 33.14 -10.35
C PRO A 620 -4.97 33.24 -9.14
N PRO A 621 -4.06 32.28 -8.94
CA PRO A 621 -3.09 32.36 -7.86
C PRO A 621 -2.35 33.70 -7.82
N VAL A 622 -2.49 34.41 -6.70
CA VAL A 622 -1.84 35.71 -6.47
C VAL A 622 -0.60 35.60 -5.60
N MET A 623 -0.47 34.48 -4.87
CA MET A 623 0.65 34.22 -3.98
C MET A 623 0.88 32.73 -3.75
N ALA A 624 2.11 32.39 -3.39
CA ALA A 624 2.51 31.03 -3.06
C ALA A 624 3.52 31.04 -1.91
N PHE A 625 3.37 30.09 -0.99
CA PHE A 625 4.31 29.86 0.11
C PHE A 625 5.00 28.51 -0.04
N ASP A 626 6.32 28.52 -0.07
CA ASP A 626 7.13 27.31 -0.16
C ASP A 626 7.79 27.03 1.19
N ARG A 627 7.81 25.77 1.61
CA ARG A 627 8.65 25.25 2.69
C ARG A 627 9.73 24.39 2.06
N THR A 628 10.96 24.87 2.03
CA THR A 628 12.11 24.16 1.45
C THR A 628 12.87 23.50 2.59
N PHE A 629 12.84 22.17 2.65
CA PHE A 629 13.43 21.40 3.75
C PHE A 629 14.90 21.09 3.48
N GLU A 630 15.21 20.73 2.23
CA GLU A 630 16.54 20.26 1.85
C GLU A 630 16.97 20.86 0.50
N ILE A 631 18.27 21.10 0.41
CA ILE A 631 18.99 21.32 -0.83
C ILE A 631 20.15 20.34 -0.83
N ASP A 632 20.26 19.51 -1.86
CA ASP A 632 21.37 18.56 -1.99
C ASP A 632 22.63 19.23 -2.55
N ASP A 633 23.73 18.47 -2.60
CA ASP A 633 25.02 18.96 -3.13
C ASP A 633 24.95 19.37 -4.61
N ARG A 634 23.95 18.88 -5.34
CA ARG A 634 23.65 19.24 -6.75
C ARG A 634 22.66 20.41 -6.87
N GLN A 635 22.35 21.10 -5.78
CA GLN A 635 21.38 22.19 -5.70
C GLN A 635 19.92 21.77 -6.01
N LYS A 636 19.60 20.48 -5.97
CA LYS A 636 18.23 19.99 -6.12
C LYS A 636 17.45 20.27 -4.85
N THR A 637 16.22 20.75 -4.99
CA THR A 637 15.42 21.19 -3.85
C THR A 637 14.23 20.29 -3.63
N TYR A 638 14.00 19.91 -2.37
CA TYR A 638 12.75 19.30 -1.93
C TYR A 638 11.90 20.33 -1.19
N ARG A 639 10.69 20.58 -1.68
CA ARG A 639 9.80 21.62 -1.14
C ARG A 639 8.35 21.20 -1.05
N GLN A 640 7.65 21.74 -0.06
CA GLN A 640 6.20 21.73 0.02
C GLN A 640 5.68 23.10 -0.35
N THR A 641 4.79 23.17 -1.34
CA THR A 641 4.27 24.43 -1.88
C THR A 641 2.78 24.56 -1.57
N ARG A 642 2.39 25.70 -1.00
CA ARG A 642 0.99 26.06 -0.79
C ARG A 642 0.65 27.27 -1.64
N THR A 643 -0.27 27.10 -2.57
CA THR A 643 -0.76 28.14 -3.47
C THR A 643 -2.04 28.74 -2.91
N PHE A 644 -2.09 30.07 -2.80
CA PHE A 644 -3.23 30.79 -2.23
C PHE A 644 -3.83 31.76 -3.25
N MET A 645 -5.14 31.96 -3.14
CA MET A 645 -5.88 32.97 -3.89
C MET A 645 -6.19 34.22 -3.04
N GLY A 646 -5.47 34.45 -1.93
CA GLY A 646 -5.66 35.61 -1.06
C GLY A 646 -4.65 35.70 0.10
N VAL A 647 -4.48 36.91 0.66
CA VAL A 647 -3.36 37.29 1.55
C VAL A 647 -3.51 36.79 2.99
N ASN A 648 -2.45 36.16 3.53
CA ASN A 648 -2.29 35.89 4.96
C ASN A 648 -0.81 35.82 5.38
N MET A 649 -0.24 36.96 5.76
CA MET A 649 1.16 37.07 6.21
C MET A 649 1.44 36.31 7.52
N GLN A 650 0.46 36.18 8.41
CA GLN A 650 0.63 35.41 9.66
C GLN A 650 0.93 33.93 9.39
N THR A 651 0.34 33.38 8.32
CA THR A 651 0.57 31.99 7.90
C THR A 651 2.02 31.79 7.45
N LEU A 652 2.59 32.76 6.73
CA LEU A 652 3.98 32.72 6.28
C LEU A 652 4.95 32.67 7.46
N LEU A 653 4.75 33.54 8.46
CA LEU A 653 5.58 33.56 9.67
C LEU A 653 5.45 32.27 10.48
N ASN A 654 4.23 31.74 10.63
CA ASN A 654 4.01 30.46 11.30
C ASN A 654 4.72 29.30 10.59
N TYR A 655 4.81 29.34 9.25
CA TYR A 655 5.58 28.34 8.49
C TYR A 655 7.07 28.52 8.69
N ALA A 656 7.59 29.73 8.60
CA ALA A 656 8.99 30.00 8.86
C ALA A 656 9.43 29.49 10.25
N ARG A 657 8.59 29.64 11.27
CA ARG A 657 8.86 29.13 12.63
C ARG A 657 8.92 27.62 12.76
N THR A 658 8.16 26.90 11.94
CA THR A 658 7.99 25.44 12.07
C THR A 658 8.76 24.66 11.01
N THR A 659 9.44 25.34 10.08
CA THR A 659 10.21 24.72 8.99
C THR A 659 11.65 24.58 9.41
N ASP A 660 12.18 23.36 9.37
CA ASP A 660 13.61 23.11 9.52
C ASP A 660 14.32 23.33 8.18
N GLY A 661 14.39 24.59 7.75
CA GLY A 661 14.89 24.97 6.44
C GLY A 661 14.56 26.42 6.08
N MET A 662 14.14 26.66 4.85
CA MET A 662 13.80 27.99 4.33
C MET A 662 12.33 28.06 3.92
N THR A 663 11.62 29.07 4.41
CA THR A 663 10.26 29.40 3.95
C THR A 663 10.32 30.56 2.97
N THR A 664 9.63 30.45 1.83
CA THR A 664 9.57 31.50 0.82
C THR A 664 8.14 31.99 0.65
N GLY A 665 7.92 33.30 0.74
CA GLY A 665 6.66 33.94 0.35
C GLY A 665 6.80 34.64 -0.99
N ARG A 666 5.93 34.34 -1.96
CA ARG A 666 5.93 34.92 -3.32
C ARG A 666 4.64 35.69 -3.54
N PHE A 667 4.72 36.93 -4.03
CA PHE A 667 3.56 37.83 -4.13
C PHE A 667 3.56 38.58 -5.46
N ILE A 668 2.44 38.54 -6.17
CA ILE A 668 2.26 39.26 -7.43
C ILE A 668 1.53 40.59 -7.27
N GLU A 669 0.77 40.76 -6.18
CA GLU A 669 -0.06 41.95 -5.95
C GLU A 669 0.76 43.20 -5.63
N ASP A 670 0.27 44.35 -6.10
CA ASP A 670 0.91 45.66 -5.93
C ASP A 670 0.96 46.11 -4.48
N GLU A 671 0.03 45.66 -3.62
CA GLU A 671 0.04 45.96 -2.19
C GLU A 671 1.36 45.57 -1.54
N GLN A 672 1.95 44.43 -1.91
CA GLN A 672 3.21 43.99 -1.30
C GLN A 672 4.43 44.72 -1.86
N ARG A 673 4.34 45.24 -3.09
CA ARG A 673 5.32 46.20 -3.59
C ARG A 673 5.28 47.48 -2.77
N ALA A 674 4.09 47.99 -2.45
CA ALA A 674 3.93 49.17 -1.60
C ALA A 674 4.46 48.94 -0.18
N ILE A 675 4.20 47.77 0.42
CA ILE A 675 4.81 47.41 1.73
C ILE A 675 6.33 47.37 1.63
N TRP A 676 6.89 46.79 0.55
CA TRP A 676 8.34 46.79 0.34
C TRP A 676 8.88 48.23 0.25
N ASP A 677 8.20 49.13 -0.44
CA ASP A 677 8.64 50.53 -0.60
C ASP A 677 8.58 51.34 0.70
N LEU A 678 7.57 51.08 1.54
CA LEU A 678 7.37 51.76 2.83
C LEU A 678 8.29 51.23 3.95
N ASP A 679 8.86 50.02 3.79
CA ASP A 679 9.74 49.42 4.79
C ASP A 679 11.06 50.21 4.91
N PRO A 680 11.46 50.69 6.10
CA PRO A 680 12.63 51.55 6.26
C PRO A 680 13.98 50.80 6.22
N THR A 681 13.99 49.47 6.06
CA THR A 681 15.22 48.67 6.06
C THR A 681 16.13 49.08 4.91
N PRO A 682 17.45 49.25 5.15
CA PRO A 682 18.41 49.62 4.11
C PRO A 682 18.36 48.68 2.91
N ILE A 683 18.30 49.28 1.72
CA ILE A 683 18.32 48.54 0.45
C ILE A 683 19.77 48.23 0.11
N THR A 684 20.02 46.95 -0.20
CA THR A 684 21.25 46.49 -0.83
C THR A 684 20.94 46.07 -2.27
N ARG A 685 21.78 46.52 -3.21
CA ARG A 685 21.66 46.08 -4.61
C ARG A 685 22.19 44.65 -4.70
N PHE A 686 21.31 43.71 -5.07
CA PHE A 686 21.65 42.30 -5.18
C PHE A 686 22.17 41.96 -6.58
N SER A 687 21.52 42.49 -7.61
CA SER A 687 21.95 42.46 -9.01
C SER A 687 21.46 43.72 -9.73
N ASP A 688 21.69 43.84 -11.04
CA ASP A 688 21.16 44.95 -11.84
C ASP A 688 19.64 44.98 -11.92
N GLN A 689 18.97 43.84 -11.66
CA GLN A 689 17.53 43.67 -11.82
C GLN A 689 16.81 43.43 -10.48
N ILE A 690 17.55 43.27 -9.37
CA ILE A 690 17.00 42.85 -8.08
C ILE A 690 17.55 43.72 -6.94
N GLN A 691 16.63 44.30 -6.18
CA GLN A 691 16.89 44.99 -4.92
C GLN A 691 16.56 44.07 -3.75
N MET A 692 17.34 44.15 -2.67
CA MET A 692 17.18 43.26 -1.51
C MET A 692 17.30 44.02 -0.19
N LYS A 693 16.39 43.74 0.73
CA LYS A 693 16.44 44.15 2.14
C LYS A 693 16.71 42.93 3.00
N ARG A 694 17.66 43.01 3.93
CA ARG A 694 17.96 41.94 4.89
C ARG A 694 17.86 42.47 6.30
N PHE A 695 17.08 41.80 7.14
CA PHE A 695 16.97 42.13 8.55
C PHE A 695 16.75 40.88 9.41
N MET A 696 16.99 41.04 10.71
CA MET A 696 16.75 40.02 11.72
C MET A 696 15.38 40.27 12.36
N ASN A 697 14.49 39.27 12.35
CA ASN A 697 13.27 39.32 13.14
C ASN A 697 13.59 38.81 14.55
N GLU A 698 13.88 39.73 15.45
CA GLU A 698 14.29 39.45 16.84
C GLU A 698 13.25 38.65 17.63
N ALA A 699 11.95 38.93 17.42
CA ALA A 699 10.87 38.24 18.12
C ALA A 699 10.82 36.73 17.84
N TYR A 700 11.33 36.29 16.68
CA TYR A 700 11.31 34.89 16.28
C TYR A 700 12.69 34.28 16.03
N GLY A 701 13.77 35.08 16.11
CA GLY A 701 15.12 34.61 15.79
C GLY A 701 15.26 34.13 14.34
N LEU A 702 14.54 34.76 13.39
CA LEU A 702 14.56 34.40 11.96
C LEU A 702 15.16 35.52 11.09
N VAL A 703 16.03 35.15 10.14
CA VAL A 703 16.53 36.06 9.11
C VAL A 703 15.47 36.22 8.03
N VAL A 704 15.19 37.46 7.63
CA VAL A 704 14.34 37.78 6.49
C VAL A 704 15.18 38.41 5.40
N ARG A 705 15.08 37.87 4.18
CA ARG A 705 15.64 38.44 2.95
C ARG A 705 14.47 38.79 2.03
N TYR A 706 14.19 40.07 1.84
CA TYR A 706 13.03 40.57 1.11
C TYR A 706 13.45 41.24 -0.21
N TYR A 707 13.02 40.66 -1.33
CA TYR A 707 13.47 41.02 -2.67
C TYR A 707 12.38 41.74 -3.46
N LYS A 708 12.82 42.64 -4.33
CA LYS A 708 12.01 43.36 -5.31
C LYS A 708 12.68 43.32 -6.68
N SER A 709 11.89 43.06 -7.71
CA SER A 709 12.24 43.15 -9.12
C SER A 709 11.10 43.77 -9.92
N ASP A 710 11.31 44.01 -11.22
CA ASP A 710 10.25 44.42 -12.14
C ASP A 710 9.09 43.42 -12.22
N CYS A 711 9.36 42.14 -11.95
CA CYS A 711 8.36 41.08 -11.98
C CYS A 711 7.47 41.08 -10.73
N GLY A 712 7.99 41.47 -9.56
CA GLY A 712 7.26 41.54 -8.29
C GLY A 712 8.17 41.31 -7.09
N VAL A 713 7.56 40.91 -5.96
CA VAL A 713 8.25 40.78 -4.66
C VAL A 713 8.16 39.38 -4.10
N TRP A 714 9.22 38.94 -3.43
CA TRP A 714 9.26 37.68 -2.70
C TRP A 714 10.21 37.80 -1.51
N MET A 715 10.00 36.99 -0.49
CA MET A 715 10.86 36.96 0.69
C MET A 715 11.22 35.55 1.09
N HIS A 716 12.46 35.36 1.53
CA HIS A 716 12.91 34.15 2.19
C HIS A 716 13.06 34.40 3.70
N ILE A 717 12.50 33.51 4.50
CA ILE A 717 12.53 33.55 5.95
C ILE A 717 13.11 32.24 6.44
N MET A 718 14.19 32.30 7.22
CA MET A 718 14.90 31.11 7.69
C MET A 718 15.68 31.37 8.98
N PRO A 719 15.97 30.35 9.79
CA PRO A 719 16.96 30.44 10.85
C PRO A 719 18.34 30.86 10.32
N PRO A 720 19.14 31.68 11.05
CA PRO A 720 20.44 32.16 10.60
C PRO A 720 21.40 31.07 10.11
N ARG A 721 21.35 29.88 10.74
CA ARG A 721 22.17 28.71 10.37
C ARG A 721 21.94 28.25 8.92
N PHE A 722 20.73 28.42 8.39
CA PHE A 722 20.37 27.98 7.05
C PHE A 722 20.72 29.00 5.97
N GLU A 723 20.92 30.27 6.32
CA GLU A 723 21.25 31.30 5.34
C GLU A 723 22.57 30.99 4.60
N LYS A 724 23.57 30.44 5.32
CA LYS A 724 24.80 29.96 4.69
C LYS A 724 24.57 28.72 3.82
N LYS A 725 23.73 27.78 4.27
CA LYS A 725 23.41 26.54 3.53
C LYS A 725 22.76 26.85 2.17
N PHE A 726 21.89 27.85 2.11
CA PHE A 726 21.20 28.26 0.88
C PHE A 726 21.92 29.37 0.10
N ALA A 727 23.16 29.75 0.46
CA ALA A 727 23.83 30.89 -0.15
C ALA A 727 23.96 30.81 -1.68
N ASN A 728 24.30 29.63 -2.22
CA ASN A 728 24.42 29.42 -3.67
C ASN A 728 23.06 29.51 -4.38
N PHE A 729 22.03 28.87 -3.82
CA PHE A 729 20.66 28.98 -4.31
C PHE A 729 20.21 30.44 -4.36
N LEU A 730 20.39 31.18 -3.26
CA LEU A 730 20.00 32.58 -3.15
C LEU A 730 20.76 33.44 -4.17
N LYS A 731 22.07 33.22 -4.35
CA LYS A 731 22.93 33.97 -5.29
C LYS A 731 22.48 33.87 -6.74
N ASN A 732 21.92 32.72 -7.14
CA ASN A 732 21.54 32.44 -8.52
C ASN A 732 20.07 32.78 -8.84
N GLU A 733 19.32 33.34 -7.90
CA GLU A 733 17.91 33.64 -8.11
C GLU A 733 17.73 34.91 -8.96
N THR A 734 17.09 34.76 -10.13
CA THR A 734 16.81 35.86 -11.08
C THR A 734 15.36 36.34 -11.01
N CYS A 735 14.43 35.45 -10.69
CA CYS A 735 13.02 35.78 -10.46
C CYS A 735 12.42 34.81 -9.43
N GLY A 736 12.19 35.30 -8.20
CA GLY A 736 11.61 34.50 -7.13
C GLY A 736 10.09 34.37 -7.18
N LEU A 737 9.43 34.52 -8.33
CA LEU A 737 7.96 34.39 -8.44
C LEU A 737 7.50 33.05 -9.05
N ARG A 738 8.41 32.27 -9.67
CA ARG A 738 8.09 30.99 -10.32
C ARG A 738 6.88 31.11 -11.27
N TYR A 739 5.96 30.14 -11.26
CA TYR A 739 4.77 30.05 -12.10
C TYR A 739 3.75 31.19 -11.88
N LEU A 740 3.96 32.08 -10.92
CA LEU A 740 3.18 33.31 -10.79
C LEU A 740 3.63 34.36 -11.83
N CYS A 741 4.89 34.35 -12.27
CA CYS A 741 5.39 35.37 -13.18
C CYS A 741 5.05 35.06 -14.63
N LYS A 742 4.22 35.90 -15.27
CA LYS A 742 3.90 35.79 -16.70
C LYS A 742 5.11 35.92 -17.64
N LYS A 743 6.13 36.69 -17.24
CA LYS A 743 7.30 37.00 -18.08
C LYS A 743 8.41 35.95 -17.97
N CYS A 744 8.65 35.44 -16.77
CA CYS A 744 9.81 34.59 -16.48
C CYS A 744 9.47 33.10 -16.31
N ALA A 745 8.20 32.75 -16.10
CA ALA A 745 7.79 31.35 -16.05
C ALA A 745 7.75 30.72 -17.44
N ASP A 746 7.90 29.41 -17.50
CA ASP A 746 7.50 28.64 -18.67
C ASP A 746 6.02 28.95 -19.02
N PRO A 747 5.70 29.27 -20.28
CA PRO A 747 4.34 29.68 -20.66
C PRO A 747 3.28 28.64 -20.34
N PHE A 748 3.62 27.34 -20.44
CA PHE A 748 2.71 26.26 -20.12
C PHE A 748 2.50 26.16 -18.60
N GLU A 749 3.56 26.19 -17.79
CA GLU A 749 3.43 26.15 -16.33
C GLU A 749 2.68 27.38 -15.80
N TYR A 750 2.92 28.58 -16.35
CA TYR A 750 2.11 29.76 -16.05
C TYR A 750 0.64 29.49 -16.38
N TRP A 751 0.32 29.10 -17.62
CA TRP A 751 -1.06 28.79 -18.00
C TRP A 751 -1.67 27.72 -17.09
N PHE A 752 -0.98 26.63 -16.80
CA PHE A 752 -1.49 25.53 -15.99
C PHE A 752 -1.91 26.01 -14.58
N TYR A 753 -1.02 26.71 -13.86
CA TYR A 753 -1.33 27.18 -12.51
C TYR A 753 -2.39 28.29 -12.50
N GLN A 754 -2.42 29.17 -13.51
CA GLN A 754 -3.48 30.18 -13.64
C GLN A 754 -4.86 29.55 -13.90
N ASN A 755 -4.92 28.35 -14.48
CA ASN A 755 -6.17 27.62 -14.77
C ASN A 755 -6.50 26.52 -13.73
N LEU A 756 -5.65 26.29 -12.74
CA LEU A 756 -5.87 25.34 -11.65
C LEU A 756 -7.24 25.51 -10.94
N PRO A 757 -7.76 26.74 -10.69
CA PRO A 757 -9.09 26.92 -10.10
C PRO A 757 -10.21 26.24 -10.91
N ARG A 758 -10.09 26.16 -12.24
CA ARG A 758 -11.13 25.57 -13.10
C ARG A 758 -11.31 24.07 -12.92
N ARG A 759 -10.34 23.38 -12.31
CA ARG A 759 -10.51 21.98 -11.94
C ARG A 759 -11.76 21.78 -11.08
N LEU A 760 -12.13 22.77 -10.26
CA LEU A 760 -13.36 22.75 -9.44
C LEU A 760 -14.62 22.43 -10.24
N CYS A 761 -14.79 23.03 -11.43
CA CYS A 761 -15.96 22.79 -12.26
C CYS A 761 -15.76 21.66 -13.28
N ASN A 762 -14.56 21.55 -13.86
CA ASN A 762 -14.29 20.62 -14.94
C ASN A 762 -13.98 19.19 -14.46
N GLU A 763 -13.50 19.03 -13.23
CA GLU A 763 -13.01 17.75 -12.69
C GLU A 763 -13.39 17.55 -11.21
N PRO A 764 -14.67 17.66 -10.82
CA PRO A 764 -15.08 17.67 -9.42
C PRO A 764 -14.75 16.38 -8.65
N GLU A 765 -14.60 15.25 -9.34
CA GLU A 765 -14.15 13.98 -8.73
C GLU A 765 -12.64 13.94 -8.43
N TRP A 766 -11.86 14.85 -9.03
CA TRP A 766 -10.39 14.84 -9.05
C TRP A 766 -9.82 16.11 -8.40
N LEU A 767 -10.32 16.49 -7.22
CA LEU A 767 -9.99 17.74 -6.52
C LEU A 767 -9.02 17.57 -5.34
N ASN A 768 -8.21 16.51 -5.35
CA ASN A 768 -7.41 16.11 -4.18
C ASN A 768 -6.27 17.08 -3.82
N ILE A 769 -5.98 18.07 -4.68
CA ILE A 769 -5.05 19.16 -4.38
C ILE A 769 -5.69 20.27 -3.51
N ILE A 770 -7.02 20.32 -3.44
CA ILE A 770 -7.74 21.37 -2.71
C ILE A 770 -7.75 21.05 -1.21
N TYR A 771 -7.41 22.04 -0.39
CA TYR A 771 -7.44 21.90 1.06
C TYR A 771 -8.89 21.78 1.58
N ARG A 772 -9.21 20.68 2.26
CA ARG A 772 -10.47 20.50 3.00
C ARG A 772 -10.21 20.46 4.52
N PRO A 773 -10.89 21.29 5.33
CA PRO A 773 -10.81 21.20 6.78
C PRO A 773 -11.27 19.84 7.32
N TYR A 774 -10.69 19.39 8.44
CA TYR A 774 -11.07 18.14 9.09
C TYR A 774 -12.52 18.16 9.60
N ALA A 775 -13.21 17.02 9.52
CA ALA A 775 -14.61 16.88 9.93
C ALA A 775 -14.87 17.25 11.40
N ARG A 776 -13.87 17.12 12.27
CA ARG A 776 -13.94 17.53 13.69
C ARG A 776 -14.09 19.04 13.92
N PHE A 777 -13.97 19.87 12.89
CA PHE A 777 -14.19 21.32 12.94
C PHE A 777 -15.44 21.72 12.13
N PRO A 778 -16.65 21.41 12.61
CA PRO A 778 -17.89 21.53 11.82
C PRO A 778 -18.19 22.97 11.39
N LYS A 779 -17.82 23.98 12.19
CA LYS A 779 -17.98 25.41 11.82
C LYS A 779 -17.08 25.81 10.65
N GLU A 780 -15.81 25.38 10.67
CA GLU A 780 -14.85 25.64 9.59
C GLU A 780 -15.23 24.89 8.32
N LEU A 781 -15.68 23.63 8.45
CA LEU A 781 -16.16 22.83 7.33
C LEU A 781 -17.40 23.45 6.67
N LYS A 782 -18.36 23.97 7.46
CA LYS A 782 -19.54 24.67 6.93
C LYS A 782 -19.15 25.93 6.16
N LYS A 783 -18.21 26.72 6.70
CA LYS A 783 -17.67 27.91 6.02
C LYS A 783 -16.95 27.52 4.72
N TYR A 784 -16.13 26.47 4.76
CA TYR A 784 -15.44 25.95 3.59
C TYR A 784 -16.41 25.46 2.50
N ASN A 785 -17.43 24.69 2.85
CA ASN A 785 -18.41 24.21 1.88
C ASN A 785 -19.14 25.37 1.19
N LYS A 786 -19.49 26.43 1.93
CA LYS A 786 -20.07 27.65 1.34
C LYS A 786 -19.11 28.31 0.35
N ILE A 787 -17.81 28.41 0.69
CA ILE A 787 -16.78 28.93 -0.21
C ILE A 787 -16.67 28.08 -1.48
N VAL A 788 -16.69 26.74 -1.34
CA VAL A 788 -16.67 25.81 -2.49
C VAL A 788 -17.90 26.03 -3.39
N GLU A 789 -19.10 26.11 -2.82
CA GLU A 789 -20.34 26.33 -3.57
C GLU A 789 -20.33 27.66 -4.34
N GLU A 790 -19.89 28.74 -3.69
CA GLU A 790 -19.74 30.06 -4.34
C GLU A 790 -18.69 30.00 -5.46
N SER A 791 -17.55 29.36 -5.19
CA SER A 791 -16.46 29.17 -6.15
C SER A 791 -16.88 28.38 -7.38
N LEU A 792 -17.71 27.35 -7.20
CA LEU A 792 -18.26 26.53 -8.29
C LEU A 792 -19.15 27.34 -9.22
N LYS A 793 -19.99 28.24 -8.69
CA LYS A 793 -20.85 29.12 -9.49
C LYS A 793 -20.03 30.06 -10.37
N VAL A 794 -19.02 30.71 -9.79
CA VAL A 794 -18.11 31.61 -10.51
C VAL A 794 -17.36 30.86 -11.61
N ALA A 795 -16.83 29.68 -11.31
CA ALA A 795 -16.11 28.86 -12.28
C ALA A 795 -16.98 28.41 -13.45
N ALA A 796 -18.24 28.04 -13.19
CA ALA A 796 -19.19 27.65 -14.23
C ALA A 796 -19.56 28.82 -15.16
N GLU A 797 -19.67 30.05 -14.63
CA GLU A 797 -19.91 31.25 -15.42
C GLU A 797 -18.71 31.63 -16.30
N ASP A 798 -17.49 31.59 -15.77
CA ASP A 798 -16.26 31.84 -16.53
C ASP A 798 -16.11 30.85 -17.71
N GLU A 799 -16.36 29.57 -17.44
CA GLU A 799 -16.32 28.51 -18.46
C GLU A 799 -17.36 28.74 -19.57
N LYS A 800 -18.59 29.15 -19.21
CA LYS A 800 -19.62 29.53 -20.20
C LYS A 800 -19.18 30.71 -21.07
N ARG A 801 -18.61 31.75 -20.45
CA ARG A 801 -18.10 32.95 -21.17
C ARG A 801 -16.99 32.55 -22.14
N ARG A 802 -16.08 31.68 -21.74
CA ARG A 802 -14.99 31.17 -22.60
C ARG A 802 -15.49 30.31 -23.74
N LYS A 803 -16.39 29.35 -23.50
CA LYS A 803 -16.99 28.55 -24.59
C LYS A 803 -17.67 29.44 -25.63
N LYS A 804 -18.35 30.50 -25.19
CA LYS A 804 -18.92 31.53 -26.09
C LYS A 804 -17.84 32.29 -26.86
N ALA A 805 -16.78 32.72 -26.18
CA ALA A 805 -15.65 33.42 -26.82
C ALA A 805 -14.92 32.54 -27.84
N ALA A 806 -14.65 31.28 -27.52
CA ALA A 806 -14.02 30.30 -28.40
C ALA A 806 -14.90 30.00 -29.64
N LYS A 807 -16.21 29.84 -29.44
CA LYS A 807 -17.17 29.68 -30.55
C LYS A 807 -17.19 30.91 -31.47
N ASN A 808 -17.13 32.12 -30.90
CA ASN A 808 -17.06 33.35 -31.67
C ASN A 808 -15.72 33.50 -32.41
N LYS A 809 -14.61 33.10 -31.79
CA LYS A 809 -13.28 33.09 -32.43
C LYS A 809 -13.24 32.13 -33.62
N ARG A 810 -13.68 30.88 -33.44
CA ARG A 810 -13.81 29.89 -34.53
C ARG A 810 -14.73 30.38 -35.66
N ARG A 811 -15.82 31.07 -35.33
CA ARG A 811 -16.73 31.65 -36.33
C ARG A 811 -16.06 32.78 -37.13
N LYS A 812 -15.26 33.63 -36.48
CA LYS A 812 -14.46 34.67 -37.14
C LYS A 812 -13.34 34.09 -37.99
N GLU A 813 -12.62 33.07 -37.50
CA GLU A 813 -11.56 32.37 -38.25
C GLU A 813 -12.13 31.67 -39.49
N LYS A 814 -13.29 31.00 -39.38
CA LYS A 814 -14.00 30.43 -40.54
C LYS A 814 -14.47 31.50 -41.54
N GLN A 815 -14.85 32.69 -41.07
CA GLN A 815 -15.23 33.81 -41.94
C GLN A 815 -14.03 34.47 -42.63
N LEU A 816 -12.86 34.52 -41.98
CA LEU A 816 -11.64 35.07 -42.56
C LEU A 816 -10.93 34.09 -43.51
N ALA A 817 -11.07 32.77 -43.31
CA ALA A 817 -10.30 31.78 -44.07
C ALA A 817 -10.82 31.52 -45.49
N GLY A 818 -12.07 31.87 -45.83
CA GLY A 818 -12.62 31.77 -47.20
C GLY A 818 -12.52 30.40 -47.90
N VAL A 819 -12.08 29.35 -47.19
CA VAL A 819 -11.72 28.04 -47.71
C VAL A 819 -12.27 27.00 -46.74
N GLU A 820 -13.01 26.02 -47.25
CA GLU A 820 -13.29 24.78 -46.54
C GLU A 820 -11.96 24.07 -46.31
N ILE A 821 -11.37 24.27 -45.12
CA ILE A 821 -10.29 23.43 -44.64
C ILE A 821 -10.91 22.04 -44.48
N PRO A 822 -10.42 20.98 -45.16
CA PRO A 822 -10.93 19.64 -44.97
C PRO A 822 -10.82 19.31 -43.48
N GLU A 823 -11.92 18.89 -42.85
CA GLU A 823 -11.83 18.21 -41.57
C GLU A 823 -10.96 16.98 -41.81
N VAL A 824 -9.67 17.08 -41.49
CA VAL A 824 -8.80 15.91 -41.40
C VAL A 824 -9.42 15.07 -40.31
N GLU A 825 -10.12 14.02 -40.72
CA GLU A 825 -10.73 13.04 -39.85
C GLU A 825 -9.59 12.40 -39.06
N VAL A 826 -9.34 12.89 -37.84
CA VAL A 826 -8.36 12.30 -36.94
C VAL A 826 -8.85 10.89 -36.65
N ILE A 827 -8.21 9.92 -37.30
CA ILE A 827 -8.49 8.50 -37.13
C ILE A 827 -8.48 8.20 -35.63
N LYS A 828 -9.65 7.92 -35.06
CA LYS A 828 -9.85 7.55 -33.64
C LYS A 828 -9.33 6.13 -33.36
N SER A 829 -8.09 5.83 -33.77
CA SER A 829 -7.48 4.54 -33.53
C SER A 829 -6.99 4.44 -32.08
N TRP A 830 -7.38 3.36 -31.41
CA TRP A 830 -6.82 2.96 -30.13
C TRP A 830 -5.56 2.15 -30.43
N GLY A 831 -4.37 2.75 -30.40
CA GLY A 831 -3.08 2.12 -30.72
C GLY A 831 -2.67 0.88 -29.87
N PHE A 832 -3.59 0.23 -29.17
CA PHE A 832 -3.38 -0.98 -28.39
C PHE A 832 -3.74 -2.22 -29.22
N ARG A 833 -2.76 -2.88 -29.85
CA ARG A 833 -2.96 -4.24 -30.37
C ARG A 833 -3.16 -5.23 -29.21
N LYS A 834 -4.27 -5.96 -29.25
CA LYS A 834 -4.37 -7.27 -28.60
C LYS A 834 -3.48 -8.24 -29.40
N THR A 835 -2.55 -8.93 -28.74
CA THR A 835 -2.12 -10.26 -29.19
C THR A 835 -3.27 -11.22 -28.93
N ALA A 836 -4.19 -11.29 -29.88
CA ALA A 836 -5.11 -12.41 -30.03
C ALA A 836 -4.92 -12.89 -31.47
N ALA A 837 -4.41 -14.10 -31.61
CA ALA A 837 -4.43 -14.82 -32.86
C ALA A 837 -5.89 -14.87 -33.36
N LYS A 838 -6.13 -14.28 -34.53
CA LYS A 838 -7.35 -14.54 -35.29
C LYS A 838 -7.13 -15.88 -35.98
N ASN A 839 -7.80 -16.92 -35.50
CA ASN A 839 -8.27 -17.96 -36.40
C ASN A 839 -9.61 -17.49 -36.96
N ASN A 840 -9.81 -17.70 -38.26
CA ASN A 840 -11.14 -17.64 -38.88
C ASN A 840 -12.12 -18.57 -38.16
#